data_AF-A0A931FS83-F1
#
_entry.id   AF-A0A931FS83-F1
#
_cell.length_a   1.000
_cell.length_b   1.000
_cell.length_c   1.000
_cell.angle_alpha   90.00
_cell.angle_beta   90.00
_cell.angle_gamma   90.00
#
_symmetry.space_group_name_H-M   'P 1'
#
loop_
_entity.id
_entity.type
_entity.pdbx_description
1 polymer ?
#
loop_
_entity_poly.entity_id
_entity_poly.type
_entity_poly.pdbx_seq_one_letter_code
_entity_poly.pdbx_strand_id
1 'polypeptide(L)'
;MKKYYLVLFLFIFSRLAFAQESITVQANTVIKDVSHHPVGINVDYLMDDDTYLQPETSTTSALQEMGVKFLRFPGGEKSDNYIWGQYPYTSANPTLALSGACHWPNEDPRFVLDDHKNLKPTTLDFDEFMVMVKETGTEPLIVVNGDGFHNNGGTCGGVPSRDSLLMAARQWVKYANVVKKYNIKYWMIGNESYHSAAYDGAVSANDYLNDLIDFAQAMKAEDPSIKIVVNGLSDSWWETILSNSTAAGLIDYLGVSVYPIYNWSTGYDHYRTTSPNFTSSINVASNAITKYVTNTTDRQRIKVIATEYNTIDWAEGGWLNRNDVGHALVAFDMLGKLLQVPKLDLAFFWNTRYVDNREIPFNVFDALSSTGKMQANGLALSVWGKYLLNDLVTVNSTASIVSYASKSATGLNVFLLNKDTQAHTVDLNINDFVTSGTAERFTYQGTSTSDTAPVFAPSDPVASLSSGTSQYSLQVEPASITVLRFTKAIEVSQQVSSLTLVNADNEADLQALVNGSTLNLATLPTRSFNIRANTNPATVGSVKFTLSGTQSKTATESGKPYALFGDDVHGDYYAWTPAVGSYTLTATPYTAAKGAGTAGTTLTVSFTVVDQAPEENQPLISNVSATTGNAYTVTDVAAGKLMYTDRTYKITSVPASLAGASLIQTANNDKWNTSTSLLSFRLAQKATVYIAYDPRGTTLPAWLSGWQKLSDRLGVDDSKISSMDLYSKSFEAGEVTLGGNKASPAAGAENNYLVLALAAVTPATSSALVSNVAAASGRSYSLAEAQAGELMYTDRTYQITSVPSFLQNAALIQPANDDKKSTSTSLLSFELSEQAVVYVAYDPRGTTLPGWLSGWQKLSDRLGVDDSQISSMDLYSKSFEAGEVTLGGNLASPARGAQTNYLVIAVPANQTLTATQITAAVATEKSSQNPSLRVFPNPNTGNQIWVELGNLTKEEQVAITLFEPVTGRKLFRYSFRADSSGGTSFQLPLKQALKPGLYLINVVTKSGKEYAKLLVTQ
;
A
#
# COMPACT_ATOMS: atom_id res chain seq x y z
N MET A 1 61.36 -62.32 52.83
CA MET A 1 60.89 -60.98 53.23
C MET A 1 60.25 -60.30 52.02
N LYS A 2 58.99 -59.87 52.20
CA LYS A 2 58.12 -58.99 51.39
C LYS A 2 57.95 -59.29 49.88
N LYS A 3 56.82 -59.97 49.58
CA LYS A 3 56.16 -60.08 48.27
C LYS A 3 55.34 -58.81 47.99
N TYR A 4 55.42 -58.31 46.76
CA TYR A 4 54.57 -57.26 46.22
C TYR A 4 53.16 -57.82 45.94
N TYR A 5 52.12 -57.15 46.44
CA TYR A 5 50.75 -57.35 46.00
C TYR A 5 50.30 -56.10 45.24
N LEU A 6 50.02 -56.30 43.95
CA LEU A 6 49.31 -55.37 43.08
C LEU A 6 47.82 -55.47 43.42
N VAL A 7 47.22 -54.39 43.95
CA VAL A 7 45.76 -54.28 44.11
C VAL A 7 45.23 -53.42 42.97
N LEU A 8 44.49 -54.06 42.07
CA LEU A 8 43.79 -53.44 40.94
C LEU A 8 42.46 -52.87 41.47
N PHE A 9 42.30 -51.54 41.49
CA PHE A 9 41.00 -50.90 41.68
C PHE A 9 40.29 -50.83 40.32
N LEU A 10 39.26 -51.65 40.14
CA LEU A 10 38.28 -51.51 39.06
C LEU A 10 37.36 -50.33 39.40
N PHE A 11 37.49 -49.20 38.70
CA PHE A 11 36.43 -48.20 38.63
C PHE A 11 35.44 -48.64 37.55
N ILE A 12 34.28 -49.14 37.96
CA ILE A 12 33.13 -49.35 37.08
C ILE A 12 32.51 -47.97 36.84
N PHE A 13 32.84 -47.33 35.71
CA PHE A 13 32.02 -46.25 35.17
C PHE A 13 30.80 -46.89 34.51
N SER A 14 29.66 -46.86 35.20
CA SER A 14 28.35 -47.02 34.55
C SER A 14 28.15 -45.85 33.60
N ARG A 15 28.37 -46.04 32.30
CA ARG A 15 27.88 -45.12 31.27
C ARG A 15 26.36 -45.16 31.31
N LEU A 16 25.73 -44.08 31.80
CA LEU A 16 24.31 -43.84 31.55
C LEU A 16 24.14 -43.73 30.04
N ALA A 17 23.46 -44.69 29.42
CA ALA A 17 23.09 -44.62 28.02
C ALA A 17 21.95 -43.60 27.89
N PHE A 18 22.27 -42.39 27.42
CA PHE A 18 21.25 -41.42 27.03
C PHE A 18 20.50 -41.96 25.80
N ALA A 19 19.20 -41.68 25.69
CA ALA A 19 18.46 -42.03 24.48
C ALA A 19 19.05 -41.25 23.29
N GLN A 20 19.36 -41.98 22.22
CA GLN A 20 19.92 -41.46 20.99
C GLN A 20 18.77 -41.27 19.99
N GLU A 21 18.48 -40.02 19.65
CA GLU A 21 17.37 -39.60 18.81
C GLU A 21 17.90 -39.20 17.43
N SER A 22 17.20 -39.57 16.36
CA SER A 22 17.62 -39.24 14.99
C SER A 22 16.69 -38.22 14.35
N ILE A 23 17.24 -37.05 14.02
CA ILE A 23 16.57 -35.97 13.32
C ILE A 23 17.16 -35.83 11.92
N THR A 24 16.33 -35.62 10.92
CA THR A 24 16.68 -35.50 9.50
C THR A 24 15.97 -34.28 8.91
N VAL A 25 16.75 -33.36 8.37
CA VAL A 25 16.28 -32.17 7.64
C VAL A 25 16.45 -32.41 6.15
N GLN A 26 15.40 -32.14 5.37
CA GLN A 26 15.41 -32.14 3.91
C GLN A 26 15.42 -30.68 3.44
N ALA A 27 16.59 -30.08 3.33
CA ALA A 27 16.71 -28.63 3.15
C ALA A 27 16.09 -28.11 1.83
N ASN A 28 15.96 -28.96 0.81
CA ASN A 28 15.34 -28.56 -0.46
C ASN A 28 13.82 -28.80 -0.54
N THR A 29 13.22 -29.46 0.44
CA THR A 29 11.78 -29.74 0.47
C THR A 29 11.05 -28.66 1.28
N VAL A 30 10.64 -27.59 0.59
CA VAL A 30 9.87 -26.49 1.17
C VAL A 30 8.45 -26.95 1.54
N ILE A 31 8.07 -26.72 2.80
CA ILE A 31 6.70 -26.90 3.31
C ILE A 31 5.88 -25.65 3.02
N LYS A 32 6.44 -24.47 3.28
CA LYS A 32 5.72 -23.20 3.20
C LYS A 32 6.66 -22.00 3.09
N ASP A 33 6.28 -21.03 2.25
CA ASP A 33 6.86 -19.70 2.21
C ASP A 33 6.42 -18.90 3.45
N VAL A 34 7.39 -18.42 4.20
CA VAL A 34 7.25 -17.57 5.39
C VAL A 34 8.14 -16.34 5.29
N SER A 35 8.51 -15.92 4.07
CA SER A 35 9.43 -14.83 3.79
C SER A 35 8.93 -13.45 4.23
N HIS A 36 7.61 -13.28 4.38
CA HIS A 36 7.02 -12.09 5.02
C HIS A 36 7.07 -12.15 6.56
N HIS A 37 7.70 -13.17 7.14
CA HIS A 37 8.00 -13.33 8.55
C HIS A 37 6.75 -13.22 9.46
N PRO A 38 5.84 -14.21 9.41
CA PRO A 38 4.47 -14.18 9.97
C PRO A 38 4.36 -14.26 11.51
N VAL A 39 5.27 -13.61 12.23
CA VAL A 39 5.34 -13.60 13.69
C VAL A 39 4.93 -12.23 14.21
N GLY A 40 3.81 -12.18 14.90
CA GLY A 40 3.26 -10.96 15.50
C GLY A 40 2.94 -11.10 16.98
N ILE A 41 2.59 -9.98 17.59
CA ILE A 41 2.15 -9.89 18.98
C ILE A 41 1.03 -8.85 19.12
N ASN A 42 0.14 -9.07 20.07
CA ASN A 42 -0.86 -8.08 20.46
C ASN A 42 -0.20 -7.00 21.32
N VAL A 43 -0.62 -5.74 21.15
CA VAL A 43 -0.21 -4.60 22.00
C VAL A 43 -1.38 -4.28 22.94
N ASP A 44 -1.10 -4.00 24.20
CA ASP A 44 -2.10 -3.52 25.15
C ASP A 44 -2.08 -2.00 25.24
N TYR A 45 -3.02 -1.34 24.56
CA TYR A 45 -3.07 0.12 24.56
C TYR A 45 -3.25 0.75 25.95
N LEU A 46 -3.71 0.01 26.95
CA LEU A 46 -3.84 0.52 28.32
C LEU A 46 -2.50 0.53 29.07
N MET A 47 -1.54 -0.29 28.63
CA MET A 47 -0.29 -0.57 29.37
C MET A 47 0.98 -0.17 28.62
N ASP A 48 0.94 -0.16 27.29
CA ASP A 48 2.13 -0.10 26.44
C ASP A 48 2.53 1.32 26.02
N ASP A 49 1.82 2.33 26.50
CA ASP A 49 2.37 3.68 26.53
C ASP A 49 3.42 3.76 27.64
N ASP A 50 4.67 4.06 27.26
CA ASP A 50 5.79 4.06 28.19
C ASP A 50 5.69 5.16 29.26
N THR A 51 4.80 6.17 29.11
CA THR A 51 4.55 7.16 30.16
C THR A 51 3.76 6.58 31.34
N TYR A 52 2.98 5.51 31.11
CA TYR A 52 2.24 4.82 32.16
C TYR A 52 3.15 3.97 33.03
N LEU A 53 3.85 3.00 32.44
CA LEU A 53 4.71 2.07 33.18
C LEU A 53 6.09 2.64 33.52
N GLN A 54 6.62 3.53 32.69
CA GLN A 54 8.00 4.05 32.76
C GLN A 54 9.04 2.91 32.87
N PRO A 55 9.03 1.96 31.93
CA PRO A 55 9.88 0.78 32.00
C PRO A 55 11.37 1.14 31.81
N GLU A 56 12.26 0.30 32.35
CA GLU A 56 13.72 0.41 32.13
C GLU A 56 14.07 0.24 30.64
N THR A 57 13.35 -0.66 29.97
CA THR A 57 13.41 -0.87 28.52
C THR A 57 12.07 -0.47 27.91
N SER A 58 12.08 0.51 27.00
CA SER A 58 10.88 0.97 26.31
C SER A 58 10.15 -0.20 25.64
N THR A 59 8.82 -0.12 25.53
CA THR A 59 8.04 -1.17 24.86
C THR A 59 8.47 -1.33 23.40
N THR A 60 8.73 -0.21 22.71
CA THR A 60 9.28 -0.21 21.34
C THR A 60 10.62 -0.95 21.25
N SER A 61 11.57 -0.68 22.15
CA SER A 61 12.88 -1.34 22.17
C SER A 61 12.76 -2.84 22.46
N ALA A 62 11.87 -3.24 23.38
CA ALA A 62 11.62 -4.64 23.67
C ALA A 62 11.03 -5.37 22.45
N LEU A 63 10.12 -4.75 21.70
CA LEU A 63 9.55 -5.31 20.47
C LEU A 63 10.59 -5.40 19.33
N GLN A 64 11.44 -4.38 19.17
CA GLN A 64 12.58 -4.42 18.24
C GLN A 64 13.52 -5.57 18.58
N GLU A 65 13.86 -5.72 19.87
CA GLU A 65 14.69 -6.82 20.33
C GLU A 65 14.00 -8.16 20.11
N MET A 66 12.69 -8.27 20.33
CA MET A 66 11.94 -9.52 20.11
C MET A 66 11.96 -9.96 18.64
N GLY A 67 12.04 -9.02 17.69
CA GLY A 67 12.15 -9.33 16.27
C GLY A 67 10.83 -9.68 15.57
N VAL A 68 9.69 -9.43 16.23
CA VAL A 68 8.35 -9.57 15.62
C VAL A 68 8.19 -8.61 14.43
N LYS A 69 7.29 -8.96 13.50
CA LYS A 69 7.03 -8.17 12.27
C LYS A 69 5.60 -7.67 12.15
N PHE A 70 4.71 -8.07 13.06
CA PHE A 70 3.33 -7.61 13.05
C PHE A 70 2.87 -7.22 14.46
N LEU A 71 2.12 -6.12 14.55
CA LEU A 71 1.51 -5.66 15.81
C LEU A 71 0.00 -5.58 15.64
N ARG A 72 -0.77 -6.12 16.58
CA ARG A 72 -2.24 -6.01 16.61
C ARG A 72 -2.69 -4.97 17.63
N PHE A 73 -3.56 -4.05 17.23
CA PHE A 73 -4.04 -2.92 18.02
C PHE A 73 -5.52 -2.63 17.75
N PRO A 74 -6.32 -2.16 18.73
CA PRO A 74 -6.01 -2.00 20.16
C PRO A 74 -6.00 -3.33 20.95
N GLY A 75 -6.47 -4.42 20.33
CA GLY A 75 -6.27 -5.81 20.77
C GLY A 75 -7.22 -6.29 21.89
N GLY A 76 -7.67 -7.54 21.78
CA GLY A 76 -8.55 -8.23 22.74
C GLY A 76 -9.98 -7.69 22.80
N GLU A 77 -10.76 -8.20 23.76
CA GLU A 77 -12.18 -7.84 23.97
C GLU A 77 -12.42 -6.33 24.14
N LYS A 78 -11.46 -5.62 24.74
CA LYS A 78 -11.52 -4.16 24.92
C LYS A 78 -11.58 -3.37 23.60
N SER A 79 -11.29 -3.99 22.46
CA SER A 79 -11.40 -3.37 21.13
C SER A 79 -12.85 -2.97 20.81
N ASP A 80 -13.83 -3.76 21.25
CA ASP A 80 -15.26 -3.49 21.02
C ASP A 80 -15.86 -2.48 22.01
N ASN A 81 -15.02 -1.90 22.89
CA ASN A 81 -15.34 -0.68 23.63
C ASN A 81 -14.46 0.50 23.21
N TYR A 82 -13.51 0.33 22.28
CA TYR A 82 -12.57 1.38 21.89
C TYR A 82 -13.09 2.23 20.73
N ILE A 83 -13.07 3.55 20.89
CA ILE A 83 -13.34 4.54 19.84
C ILE A 83 -12.06 5.35 19.61
N TRP A 84 -11.43 5.22 18.45
CA TRP A 84 -10.12 5.82 18.16
C TRP A 84 -10.09 7.35 18.14
N GLY A 85 -11.22 7.97 17.82
CA GLY A 85 -11.35 9.41 17.63
C GLY A 85 -12.80 9.85 17.60
N GLN A 86 -13.01 11.16 17.78
CA GLN A 86 -14.33 11.78 17.83
C GLN A 86 -14.53 12.70 16.62
N TYR A 87 -15.77 12.95 16.22
CA TYR A 87 -16.08 13.97 15.20
C TYR A 87 -15.39 15.30 15.54
N PRO A 88 -14.71 15.97 14.58
CA PRO A 88 -14.69 15.71 13.13
C PRO A 88 -13.62 14.71 12.63
N TYR A 89 -13.08 13.83 13.49
CA TYR A 89 -12.10 12.78 13.19
C TYR A 89 -10.78 13.31 12.59
N THR A 90 -10.29 14.42 13.14
CA THR A 90 -9.07 15.10 12.67
C THR A 90 -7.80 14.69 13.42
N SER A 91 -7.93 13.92 14.50
CA SER A 91 -6.82 13.42 15.32
C SER A 91 -7.24 12.14 16.04
N ALA A 92 -6.25 11.32 16.43
CA ALA A 92 -6.47 10.28 17.43
C ALA A 92 -6.79 10.96 18.77
N ASN A 93 -7.92 10.59 19.37
CA ASN A 93 -8.35 11.06 20.68
C ASN A 93 -9.30 10.01 21.26
N PRO A 94 -8.74 8.95 21.85
CA PRO A 94 -9.51 7.75 22.06
C PRO A 94 -10.45 7.87 23.27
N THR A 95 -11.63 7.30 23.13
CA THR A 95 -12.63 7.20 24.20
C THR A 95 -13.24 5.81 24.25
N LEU A 96 -13.94 5.54 25.34
CA LEU A 96 -14.76 4.35 25.46
C LEU A 96 -16.14 4.57 24.83
N ALA A 97 -16.65 3.52 24.20
CA ALA A 97 -17.98 3.50 23.60
C ALA A 97 -19.04 3.61 24.70
N LEU A 98 -18.96 2.72 25.70
CA LEU A 98 -19.82 2.73 26.88
C LEU A 98 -19.50 3.91 27.82
N SER A 99 -20.44 4.22 28.72
CA SER A 99 -20.28 5.26 29.74
C SER A 99 -20.83 4.83 31.11
N GLY A 100 -20.20 5.32 32.17
CA GLY A 100 -20.53 5.01 33.57
C GLY A 100 -19.63 3.94 34.19
N ALA A 101 -19.57 3.90 35.53
CA ALA A 101 -18.82 2.92 36.31
C ALA A 101 -19.54 1.56 36.36
N CYS A 102 -19.65 0.90 35.22
CA CYS A 102 -20.58 -0.20 35.02
C CYS A 102 -19.93 -1.45 34.41
N HIS A 103 -18.77 -1.30 33.79
CA HIS A 103 -18.07 -2.37 33.10
C HIS A 103 -16.62 -2.00 32.80
N TRP A 104 -15.69 -2.93 33.01
CA TRP A 104 -14.27 -2.70 32.73
C TRP A 104 -14.10 -2.27 31.25
N PRO A 105 -13.12 -1.43 30.88
CA PRO A 105 -12.28 -0.63 31.74
C PRO A 105 -12.95 0.66 32.27
N ASN A 106 -14.24 0.94 32.02
CA ASN A 106 -14.88 2.22 32.37
C ASN A 106 -14.80 2.56 33.87
N GLU A 107 -14.90 1.58 34.78
CA GLU A 107 -14.70 1.81 36.23
C GLU A 107 -13.24 1.81 36.68
N ASP A 108 -12.28 1.49 35.82
CA ASP A 108 -10.87 1.38 36.23
C ASP A 108 -10.19 2.76 36.26
N PRO A 109 -9.99 3.35 37.46
CA PRO A 109 -9.44 4.69 37.56
C PRO A 109 -7.95 4.71 37.20
N ARG A 110 -7.30 3.58 36.90
CA ARG A 110 -5.93 3.57 36.39
C ARG A 110 -5.85 4.09 34.96
N PHE A 111 -6.88 3.86 34.16
CA PHE A 111 -6.86 4.14 32.71
C PHE A 111 -7.94 5.11 32.26
N VAL A 112 -9.03 5.25 33.01
CA VAL A 112 -10.18 6.09 32.64
C VAL A 112 -10.29 7.27 33.60
N LEU A 113 -10.72 8.42 33.08
CA LEU A 113 -11.05 9.60 33.88
C LEU A 113 -12.33 9.39 34.70
N ASP A 114 -12.57 10.25 35.69
CA ASP A 114 -13.74 10.17 36.60
C ASP A 114 -15.11 10.29 35.88
N ASP A 115 -15.12 10.65 34.60
CA ASP A 115 -16.32 10.63 33.76
C ASP A 115 -16.69 9.23 33.22
N HIS A 116 -15.86 8.23 33.49
CA HIS A 116 -16.03 6.84 33.06
C HIS A 116 -16.23 6.69 31.55
N LYS A 117 -15.60 7.56 30.75
CA LYS A 117 -15.69 7.55 29.29
C LYS A 117 -14.38 7.90 28.61
N ASN A 118 -13.70 8.96 29.07
CA ASN A 118 -12.47 9.42 28.44
C ASN A 118 -11.26 8.67 29.02
N LEU A 119 -10.37 8.22 28.13
CA LEU A 119 -9.11 7.58 28.55
C LEU A 119 -8.12 8.62 29.06
N LYS A 120 -7.23 8.18 29.95
CA LYS A 120 -6.13 9.01 30.44
C LYS A 120 -5.08 9.22 29.35
N PRO A 121 -4.36 10.36 29.34
CA PRO A 121 -3.28 10.62 28.39
C PRO A 121 -2.09 9.66 28.47
N THR A 122 -2.05 8.80 29.50
CA THR A 122 -1.04 7.75 29.66
C THR A 122 -1.49 6.43 29.03
N THR A 123 -2.51 6.43 28.19
CA THR A 123 -2.91 5.25 27.40
C THR A 123 -2.45 5.48 25.97
N LEU A 124 -2.04 4.41 25.30
CA LEU A 124 -1.47 4.47 23.96
C LEU A 124 -2.56 4.81 22.95
N ASP A 125 -2.45 5.97 22.32
CA ASP A 125 -3.35 6.32 21.23
C ASP A 125 -2.90 5.72 19.88
N PHE A 126 -3.76 5.87 18.87
CA PHE A 126 -3.49 5.31 17.54
C PHE A 126 -2.28 5.95 16.83
N ASP A 127 -2.05 7.25 16.98
CA ASP A 127 -0.90 7.91 16.33
C ASP A 127 0.41 7.53 17.04
N GLU A 128 0.41 7.41 18.36
CA GLU A 128 1.54 6.90 19.15
C GLU A 128 1.85 5.44 18.80
N PHE A 129 0.83 4.59 18.67
CA PHE A 129 0.98 3.23 18.16
C PHE A 129 1.62 3.22 16.77
N MET A 130 1.24 4.13 15.87
CA MET A 130 1.84 4.20 14.53
C MET A 130 3.30 4.67 14.54
N VAL A 131 3.72 5.45 15.55
CA VAL A 131 5.16 5.72 15.80
C VAL A 131 5.88 4.43 16.18
N MET A 132 5.33 3.64 17.11
CA MET A 132 5.87 2.33 17.49
C MET A 132 5.99 1.38 16.29
N VAL A 133 4.97 1.31 15.44
CA VAL A 133 4.98 0.52 14.18
C VAL A 133 6.14 0.93 13.27
N LYS A 134 6.31 2.24 13.07
CA LYS A 134 7.37 2.78 12.22
C LYS A 134 8.77 2.49 12.78
N GLU A 135 8.97 2.66 14.08
CA GLU A 135 10.27 2.45 14.74
C GLU A 135 10.66 0.97 14.80
N THR A 136 9.69 0.08 14.99
CA THR A 136 9.91 -1.38 14.98
C THR A 136 10.05 -1.95 13.57
N GLY A 137 9.60 -1.22 12.53
CA GLY A 137 9.54 -1.71 11.16
C GLY A 137 8.53 -2.86 11.00
N THR A 138 7.45 -2.83 11.78
CA THR A 138 6.37 -3.82 11.76
C THR A 138 5.23 -3.39 10.84
N GLU A 139 4.31 -4.31 10.54
CA GLU A 139 3.02 -3.98 9.92
C GLU A 139 1.87 -4.12 10.93
N PRO A 140 0.92 -3.16 10.96
CA PRO A 140 -0.19 -3.21 11.91
C PRO A 140 -1.40 -4.01 11.39
N LEU A 141 -2.07 -4.69 12.32
CA LEU A 141 -3.44 -5.19 12.21
C LEU A 141 -4.34 -4.35 13.12
N ILE A 142 -5.25 -3.58 12.54
CA ILE A 142 -6.16 -2.69 13.29
C ILE A 142 -7.50 -3.38 13.51
N VAL A 143 -7.99 -3.39 14.74
CA VAL A 143 -9.31 -3.90 15.10
C VAL A 143 -10.26 -2.73 15.28
N VAL A 144 -11.30 -2.65 14.45
CA VAL A 144 -12.36 -1.66 14.61
C VAL A 144 -13.45 -2.22 15.52
N ASN A 145 -14.02 -1.37 16.35
CA ASN A 145 -15.21 -1.69 17.14
C ASN A 145 -16.38 -1.98 16.18
N GLY A 146 -16.65 -3.27 15.99
CA GLY A 146 -17.64 -3.78 15.04
C GLY A 146 -18.95 -4.12 15.71
N ASP A 147 -18.92 -4.45 17.01
CA ASP A 147 -20.04 -5.12 17.69
C ASP A 147 -20.55 -4.38 18.93
N GLY A 148 -19.88 -3.32 19.39
CA GLY A 148 -20.25 -2.62 20.63
C GLY A 148 -21.68 -2.06 20.69
N PHE A 149 -22.38 -1.97 19.55
CA PHE A 149 -23.80 -1.58 19.49
C PHE A 149 -24.78 -2.73 19.78
N HIS A 150 -24.32 -3.99 19.72
CA HIS A 150 -25.10 -5.17 20.13
C HIS A 150 -25.09 -5.38 21.64
N ASN A 151 -24.29 -4.60 22.36
CA ASN A 151 -24.32 -4.55 23.81
C ASN A 151 -25.73 -4.15 24.29
N ASN A 152 -26.32 -4.97 25.16
CA ASN A 152 -27.65 -4.70 25.71
C ASN A 152 -27.67 -3.54 26.73
N GLY A 153 -26.51 -2.93 26.98
CA GLY A 153 -26.34 -1.78 27.85
C GLY A 153 -26.30 -2.12 29.33
N GLY A 154 -26.63 -3.34 29.79
CA GLY A 154 -26.57 -3.71 31.21
C GLY A 154 -27.00 -2.60 32.19
N THR A 155 -26.11 -2.21 33.11
CA THR A 155 -26.19 -0.99 33.96
C THR A 155 -25.47 0.22 33.35
N CYS A 156 -24.86 0.06 32.18
CA CYS A 156 -24.11 1.06 31.43
C CYS A 156 -25.01 2.01 30.64
N GLY A 157 -24.59 3.27 30.55
CA GLY A 157 -25.15 4.22 29.60
C GLY A 157 -24.33 4.28 28.31
N GLY A 158 -24.86 4.93 27.28
CA GLY A 158 -24.05 5.37 26.14
C GLY A 158 -23.67 4.28 25.14
N VAL A 159 -24.38 3.15 25.09
CA VAL A 159 -24.25 2.15 24.01
C VAL A 159 -24.26 2.88 22.65
N PRO A 160 -23.21 2.73 21.82
CA PRO A 160 -23.13 3.42 20.55
C PRO A 160 -24.20 2.89 19.61
N SER A 161 -24.69 3.74 18.70
CA SER A 161 -25.48 3.26 17.57
C SER A 161 -24.59 2.51 16.58
N ARG A 162 -25.18 1.55 15.86
CA ARG A 162 -24.52 0.91 14.72
C ARG A 162 -23.92 1.91 13.74
N ASP A 163 -24.69 2.96 13.40
CA ASP A 163 -24.25 3.98 12.44
C ASP A 163 -23.06 4.80 12.95
N SER A 164 -22.99 5.07 14.26
CA SER A 164 -21.83 5.74 14.84
C SER A 164 -20.55 4.89 14.78
N LEU A 165 -20.66 3.57 14.98
CA LEU A 165 -19.50 2.67 14.86
C LEU A 165 -19.06 2.49 13.42
N LEU A 166 -20.00 2.34 12.48
CA LEU A 166 -19.69 2.28 11.05
C LEU A 166 -19.02 3.59 10.58
N MET A 167 -19.48 4.74 11.08
CA MET A 167 -18.82 6.03 10.81
C MET A 167 -17.41 6.06 11.39
N ALA A 168 -17.22 5.66 12.65
CA ALA A 168 -15.91 5.65 13.28
C ALA A 168 -14.91 4.77 12.53
N ALA A 169 -15.31 3.55 12.12
CA ALA A 169 -14.48 2.63 11.34
C ALA A 169 -14.08 3.21 9.99
N ARG A 170 -15.06 3.76 9.24
CA ARG A 170 -14.83 4.43 7.96
C ARG A 170 -13.85 5.61 8.09
N GLN A 171 -14.08 6.49 9.07
CA GLN A 171 -13.20 7.64 9.29
C GLN A 171 -11.81 7.20 9.76
N TRP A 172 -11.67 6.07 10.45
CA TRP A 172 -10.36 5.54 10.82
C TRP A 172 -9.53 5.18 9.59
N VAL A 173 -10.12 4.44 8.64
CA VAL A 173 -9.43 4.08 7.38
C VAL A 173 -9.03 5.34 6.61
N LYS A 174 -9.95 6.30 6.48
CA LYS A 174 -9.67 7.58 5.82
C LYS A 174 -8.54 8.33 6.54
N TYR A 175 -8.63 8.47 7.85
CA TYR A 175 -7.62 9.14 8.66
C TYR A 175 -6.25 8.47 8.47
N ALA A 176 -6.18 7.16 8.65
CA ALA A 176 -4.93 6.41 8.57
C ALA A 176 -4.31 6.43 7.16
N ASN A 177 -5.07 6.04 6.13
CA ASN A 177 -4.49 5.77 4.81
C ASN A 177 -4.63 6.93 3.84
N VAL A 178 -5.69 7.73 3.93
CA VAL A 178 -5.92 8.86 3.02
C VAL A 178 -5.27 10.13 3.56
N VAL A 179 -5.44 10.44 4.85
CA VAL A 179 -4.94 11.67 5.46
C VAL A 179 -3.49 11.50 5.94
N LYS A 180 -3.21 10.48 6.75
CA LYS A 180 -1.91 10.26 7.40
C LYS A 180 -0.93 9.44 6.54
N LYS A 181 -1.44 8.79 5.48
CA LYS A 181 -0.65 7.96 4.54
C LYS A 181 0.14 6.84 5.22
N TYR A 182 -0.42 6.27 6.29
CA TYR A 182 0.19 5.15 7.02
C TYR A 182 0.19 3.83 6.24
N ASN A 183 -0.60 3.72 5.17
CA ASN A 183 -0.64 2.56 4.27
C ASN A 183 -0.92 1.23 5.03
N ILE A 184 -1.83 1.29 5.99
CA ILE A 184 -2.25 0.15 6.80
C ILE A 184 -3.05 -0.81 5.92
N LYS A 185 -2.59 -2.05 5.84
CA LYS A 185 -3.22 -3.08 5.00
C LYS A 185 -4.29 -3.85 5.74
N TYR A 186 -4.08 -4.25 7.00
CA TYR A 186 -4.91 -5.25 7.65
C TYR A 186 -5.91 -4.60 8.62
N TRP A 187 -7.20 -4.84 8.40
CA TRP A 187 -8.28 -4.29 9.20
C TRP A 187 -9.27 -5.39 9.59
N MET A 188 -9.44 -5.58 10.89
CA MET A 188 -10.35 -6.55 11.49
C MET A 188 -11.63 -5.86 11.96
N ILE A 189 -12.78 -6.45 11.63
CA ILE A 189 -14.10 -5.93 12.04
C ILE A 189 -14.58 -6.75 13.24
N GLY A 190 -14.61 -6.10 14.41
CA GLY A 190 -14.94 -6.74 15.68
C GLY A 190 -13.81 -7.60 16.24
N ASN A 191 -13.91 -7.95 17.52
CA ASN A 191 -13.08 -8.94 18.18
C ASN A 191 -13.96 -10.04 18.76
N GLU A 192 -13.76 -11.28 18.32
CA GLU A 192 -14.42 -12.46 18.92
C GLU A 192 -15.95 -12.36 19.07
N SER A 193 -16.66 -11.66 18.18
CA SER A 193 -18.11 -11.41 18.18
C SER A 193 -19.03 -12.62 18.39
N TYR A 194 -18.51 -13.84 18.28
CA TYR A 194 -19.23 -15.08 18.61
C TYR A 194 -19.30 -15.37 20.12
N HIS A 195 -18.49 -14.69 20.93
CA HIS A 195 -18.48 -14.83 22.37
C HIS A 195 -19.62 -14.01 22.95
N SER A 196 -20.36 -14.59 23.92
CA SER A 196 -21.38 -13.85 24.66
C SER A 196 -20.77 -12.97 25.76
N ALA A 197 -19.53 -12.48 25.55
CA ALA A 197 -18.81 -11.67 26.50
C ALA A 197 -19.47 -10.29 26.64
N ALA A 198 -19.09 -9.56 27.68
CA ALA A 198 -19.83 -8.42 28.15
C ALA A 198 -19.78 -7.18 27.23
N TYR A 199 -18.87 -7.12 26.25
CA TYR A 199 -18.73 -6.02 25.28
C TYR A 199 -19.55 -6.23 24.01
N ASP A 200 -19.50 -7.44 23.48
CA ASP A 200 -19.95 -7.74 22.11
C ASP A 200 -21.46 -7.92 22.05
N GLY A 201 -22.12 -8.12 23.19
CA GLY A 201 -23.46 -8.69 23.20
C GLY A 201 -23.46 -10.10 22.58
N ALA A 202 -24.58 -10.81 22.64
CA ALA A 202 -24.67 -12.11 21.99
C ALA A 202 -24.99 -11.94 20.50
N VAL A 203 -23.97 -11.69 19.66
CA VAL A 203 -24.14 -11.51 18.21
C VAL A 203 -24.36 -12.87 17.53
N SER A 204 -25.43 -13.00 16.75
CA SER A 204 -25.63 -14.19 15.93
C SER A 204 -24.76 -14.12 14.66
N ALA A 205 -24.41 -15.28 14.08
CA ALA A 205 -23.63 -15.31 12.83
C ALA A 205 -24.32 -14.56 11.67
N ASN A 206 -25.66 -14.49 11.66
CA ASN A 206 -26.42 -13.75 10.66
C ASN A 206 -26.35 -12.24 10.87
N ASP A 207 -26.40 -11.78 12.13
CA ASP A 207 -26.28 -10.36 12.44
C ASP A 207 -24.87 -9.89 12.10
N TYR A 208 -23.85 -10.64 12.53
CA TYR A 208 -22.45 -10.37 12.16
C TYR A 208 -22.22 -10.37 10.64
N LEU A 209 -22.85 -11.28 9.89
CA LEU A 209 -22.77 -11.28 8.42
C LEU A 209 -23.27 -9.96 7.81
N ASN A 210 -24.42 -9.46 8.28
CA ASN A 210 -25.01 -8.23 7.76
C ASN A 210 -24.13 -7.02 8.11
N ASP A 211 -23.59 -6.99 9.34
CA ASP A 211 -22.73 -5.92 9.83
C ASP A 211 -21.38 -5.90 9.13
N LEU A 212 -20.77 -7.08 8.98
CA LEU A 212 -19.55 -7.28 8.22
C LEU A 212 -19.64 -6.68 6.81
N ILE A 213 -20.71 -6.98 6.06
CA ILE A 213 -20.86 -6.50 4.68
C ILE A 213 -20.86 -4.97 4.66
N ASP A 214 -21.66 -4.34 5.51
CA ASP A 214 -21.80 -2.89 5.56
C ASP A 214 -20.51 -2.19 5.99
N PHE A 215 -19.85 -2.69 7.05
CA PHE A 215 -18.57 -2.15 7.52
C PHE A 215 -17.48 -2.32 6.47
N ALA A 216 -17.33 -3.52 5.90
CA ALA A 216 -16.29 -3.79 4.90
C ALA A 216 -16.47 -2.94 3.64
N GLN A 217 -17.70 -2.75 3.16
CA GLN A 217 -17.99 -1.87 2.02
C GLN A 217 -17.68 -0.41 2.34
N ALA A 218 -18.11 0.08 3.52
CA ALA A 218 -17.87 1.46 3.93
C ALA A 218 -16.36 1.76 4.10
N MET A 219 -15.60 0.82 4.67
CA MET A 219 -14.17 0.93 4.86
C MET A 219 -13.41 0.86 3.52
N LYS A 220 -13.71 -0.12 2.65
CA LYS A 220 -13.10 -0.22 1.31
C LYS A 220 -13.49 0.93 0.38
N ALA A 221 -14.59 1.64 0.63
CA ALA A 221 -14.94 2.84 -0.13
C ALA A 221 -13.98 4.02 0.14
N GLU A 222 -13.35 4.07 1.32
CA GLU A 222 -12.32 5.07 1.63
C GLU A 222 -10.94 4.64 1.11
N ASP A 223 -10.63 3.35 1.18
CA ASP A 223 -9.41 2.77 0.62
C ASP A 223 -9.66 1.33 0.11
N PRO A 224 -9.82 1.13 -1.21
CA PRO A 224 -10.06 -0.20 -1.78
C PRO A 224 -8.92 -1.20 -1.59
N SER A 225 -7.72 -0.73 -1.20
CA SER A 225 -6.52 -1.58 -1.06
C SER A 225 -6.43 -2.31 0.27
N ILE A 226 -7.25 -1.93 1.27
CA ILE A 226 -7.26 -2.60 2.57
C ILE A 226 -7.73 -4.04 2.47
N LYS A 227 -7.22 -4.87 3.36
CA LYS A 227 -7.56 -6.27 3.52
C LYS A 227 -8.44 -6.47 4.75
N ILE A 228 -9.58 -7.10 4.55
CA ILE A 228 -10.58 -7.31 5.60
C ILE A 228 -10.34 -8.65 6.31
N VAL A 229 -10.22 -8.58 7.62
CA VAL A 229 -10.12 -9.72 8.54
C VAL A 229 -11.44 -9.86 9.30
N VAL A 230 -11.98 -11.07 9.38
CA VAL A 230 -13.26 -11.35 10.07
C VAL A 230 -13.10 -12.43 11.11
N ASN A 231 -13.69 -12.28 12.29
CA ASN A 231 -13.58 -13.29 13.34
C ASN A 231 -14.63 -14.40 13.22
N GLY A 232 -14.30 -15.56 13.78
CA GLY A 232 -15.18 -16.71 13.86
C GLY A 232 -14.52 -17.88 14.57
N LEU A 233 -15.34 -18.86 14.96
CA LEU A 233 -14.89 -19.96 15.82
C LEU A 233 -15.23 -21.36 15.30
N SER A 234 -16.41 -21.54 14.69
CA SER A 234 -16.96 -22.87 14.39
C SER A 234 -17.33 -23.06 12.92
N ASP A 235 -17.42 -24.32 12.45
CA ASP A 235 -17.81 -24.63 11.07
C ASP A 235 -19.16 -24.04 10.68
N SER A 236 -20.14 -24.01 11.59
CA SER A 236 -21.46 -23.42 11.35
C SER A 236 -21.45 -21.88 11.29
N TRP A 237 -20.58 -21.24 12.07
CA TRP A 237 -20.32 -19.81 11.94
C TRP A 237 -19.76 -19.51 10.55
N TRP A 238 -18.70 -20.24 10.17
CA TRP A 238 -18.08 -20.07 8.86
C TRP A 238 -19.01 -20.40 7.70
N GLU A 239 -19.89 -21.39 7.84
CA GLU A 239 -20.93 -21.71 6.85
C GLU A 239 -21.81 -20.49 6.58
N THR A 240 -22.29 -19.84 7.64
CA THR A 240 -23.16 -18.66 7.54
C THR A 240 -22.45 -17.52 6.81
N ILE A 241 -21.20 -17.23 7.18
CA ILE A 241 -20.45 -16.11 6.60
C ILE A 241 -20.03 -16.40 5.15
N LEU A 242 -19.42 -17.56 4.90
CA LEU A 242 -18.74 -17.87 3.63
C LEU A 242 -19.67 -18.36 2.52
N SER A 243 -20.88 -18.82 2.86
CA SER A 243 -21.89 -19.17 1.85
C SER A 243 -22.48 -17.94 1.17
N ASN A 244 -22.33 -16.75 1.75
CA ASN A 244 -22.73 -15.49 1.14
C ASN A 244 -21.63 -14.98 0.19
N SER A 245 -21.91 -14.93 -1.12
CA SER A 245 -20.93 -14.52 -2.13
C SER A 245 -20.46 -13.07 -2.00
N THR A 246 -21.32 -12.17 -1.48
CA THR A 246 -20.95 -10.77 -1.25
C THR A 246 -19.93 -10.68 -0.13
N ALA A 247 -20.17 -11.35 1.00
CA ALA A 247 -19.21 -11.40 2.10
C ALA A 247 -17.89 -12.06 1.67
N ALA A 248 -17.95 -13.23 1.01
CA ALA A 248 -16.75 -13.90 0.49
C ALA A 248 -15.92 -13.02 -0.46
N GLY A 249 -16.58 -12.20 -1.31
CA GLY A 249 -15.93 -11.23 -2.19
C GLY A 249 -15.25 -10.06 -1.46
N LEU A 250 -15.62 -9.77 -0.22
CA LEU A 250 -15.07 -8.68 0.59
C LEU A 250 -13.99 -9.13 1.57
N ILE A 251 -14.06 -10.38 2.06
CA ILE A 251 -13.17 -10.95 3.09
C ILE A 251 -11.83 -11.33 2.48
N ASP A 252 -10.73 -10.95 3.11
CA ASP A 252 -9.37 -11.38 2.75
C ASP A 252 -8.79 -12.41 3.73
N TYR A 253 -9.20 -12.35 5.00
CA TYR A 253 -8.73 -13.27 6.05
C TYR A 253 -9.83 -13.69 7.02
N LEU A 254 -9.74 -14.93 7.49
CA LEU A 254 -10.47 -15.41 8.67
C LEU A 254 -9.57 -15.30 9.90
N GLY A 255 -9.94 -14.46 10.86
CA GLY A 255 -9.31 -14.32 12.16
C GLY A 255 -9.84 -15.36 13.15
N VAL A 256 -8.92 -16.02 13.85
CA VAL A 256 -9.23 -17.10 14.81
C VAL A 256 -8.41 -16.92 16.07
N SER A 257 -9.05 -16.95 17.23
CA SER A 257 -8.38 -17.04 18.53
C SER A 257 -8.07 -18.50 18.88
N VAL A 258 -6.82 -18.79 19.25
CA VAL A 258 -6.27 -20.15 19.37
C VAL A 258 -5.83 -20.41 20.82
N TYR A 259 -6.77 -20.92 21.62
CA TYR A 259 -6.56 -21.35 23.01
C TYR A 259 -6.88 -22.85 23.18
N PRO A 260 -6.00 -23.76 22.71
CA PRO A 260 -6.27 -25.20 22.69
C PRO A 260 -6.01 -25.91 24.03
N ILE A 261 -5.51 -25.20 25.04
CA ILE A 261 -5.17 -25.76 26.35
C ILE A 261 -6.41 -25.71 27.23
N TYR A 262 -6.84 -26.88 27.71
CA TYR A 262 -7.99 -27.00 28.57
C TYR A 262 -7.85 -28.24 29.46
N ASN A 263 -7.93 -28.05 30.78
CA ASN A 263 -7.91 -29.10 31.79
C ASN A 263 -6.61 -29.94 31.79
N TRP A 264 -5.46 -29.27 31.66
CA TRP A 264 -4.15 -29.88 31.81
C TRP A 264 -3.75 -29.87 33.29
N SER A 265 -4.49 -30.62 34.12
CA SER A 265 -4.27 -30.67 35.57
C SER A 265 -2.90 -31.21 36.01
N THR A 266 -2.21 -31.95 35.14
CA THR A 266 -0.79 -32.36 35.34
C THR A 266 0.22 -31.33 34.81
N GLY A 267 -0.26 -30.18 34.35
CA GLY A 267 0.54 -29.10 33.78
C GLY A 267 1.39 -29.52 32.60
N TYR A 268 2.66 -29.12 32.60
CA TYR A 268 3.61 -29.42 31.53
C TYR A 268 3.79 -30.93 31.26
N ASP A 269 3.57 -31.80 32.26
CA ASP A 269 3.62 -33.26 32.03
C ASP A 269 2.53 -33.75 31.08
N HIS A 270 1.39 -33.04 30.98
CA HIS A 270 0.38 -33.31 29.96
C HIS A 270 0.97 -33.15 28.57
N TYR A 271 1.61 -32.00 28.30
CA TYR A 271 2.31 -31.76 27.04
C TYR A 271 3.39 -32.82 26.80
N ARG A 272 4.21 -33.13 27.81
CA ARG A 272 5.32 -34.08 27.71
C ARG A 272 4.86 -35.49 27.33
N THR A 273 3.78 -35.97 27.93
CA THR A 273 3.31 -37.36 27.80
C THR A 273 2.24 -37.58 26.73
N THR A 274 1.73 -36.49 26.13
CA THR A 274 0.71 -36.55 25.07
C THR A 274 1.21 -35.89 23.78
N SER A 275 0.32 -35.75 22.78
CA SER A 275 0.56 -35.02 21.54
C SER A 275 -0.63 -34.10 21.23
N PRO A 276 -0.73 -32.94 21.91
CA PRO A 276 -1.84 -32.03 21.72
C PRO A 276 -1.92 -31.49 20.29
N ASN A 277 -3.14 -31.23 19.80
CA ASN A 277 -3.34 -30.61 18.49
C ASN A 277 -3.56 -29.10 18.62
N PHE A 278 -2.52 -28.33 18.32
CA PHE A 278 -2.56 -26.86 18.40
C PHE A 278 -3.18 -26.17 17.17
N THR A 279 -3.51 -26.92 16.11
CA THR A 279 -3.94 -26.36 14.81
C THR A 279 -5.42 -26.56 14.52
N SER A 280 -6.17 -27.18 15.44
CA SER A 280 -7.57 -27.59 15.22
C SER A 280 -8.46 -26.44 14.74
N SER A 281 -8.49 -25.30 15.44
CA SER A 281 -9.33 -24.16 15.09
C SER A 281 -8.95 -23.52 13.74
N ILE A 282 -7.65 -23.43 13.44
CA ILE A 282 -7.16 -22.92 12.14
C ILE A 282 -7.53 -23.87 11.01
N ASN A 283 -7.48 -25.19 11.24
CA ASN A 283 -7.90 -26.18 10.25
C ASN A 283 -9.41 -26.12 10.00
N VAL A 284 -10.23 -25.88 11.03
CA VAL A 284 -11.69 -25.65 10.87
C VAL A 284 -11.93 -24.47 9.92
N ALA A 285 -11.31 -23.31 10.15
CA ALA A 285 -11.44 -22.15 9.27
C ALA A 285 -10.90 -22.42 7.85
N SER A 286 -9.73 -23.08 7.73
CA SER A 286 -9.12 -23.42 6.43
C SER A 286 -10.00 -24.36 5.60
N ASN A 287 -10.62 -25.35 6.26
CA ASN A 287 -11.54 -26.28 5.63
C ASN A 287 -12.84 -25.60 5.22
N ALA A 288 -13.36 -24.68 6.04
CA ALA A 288 -14.57 -23.90 5.73
C ALA A 288 -14.40 -23.05 4.46
N ILE A 289 -13.22 -22.46 4.23
CA ILE A 289 -12.91 -21.75 2.96
C ILE A 289 -13.09 -22.70 1.76
N THR A 290 -12.56 -23.91 1.86
CA THR A 290 -12.65 -24.90 0.78
C THR A 290 -14.08 -25.42 0.58
N LYS A 291 -14.83 -25.57 1.68
CA LYS A 291 -16.17 -26.15 1.71
C LYS A 291 -17.25 -25.18 1.21
N TYR A 292 -17.20 -23.91 1.62
CA TYR A 292 -18.32 -22.98 1.45
C TYR A 292 -18.09 -21.88 0.40
N VAL A 293 -16.82 -21.48 0.15
CA VAL A 293 -16.53 -20.46 -0.86
C VAL A 293 -16.57 -21.07 -2.25
N THR A 294 -17.62 -20.76 -3.02
CA THR A 294 -17.84 -21.35 -4.37
C THR A 294 -16.98 -20.70 -5.45
N ASN A 295 -16.74 -19.39 -5.36
CA ASN A 295 -15.87 -18.66 -6.29
C ASN A 295 -14.40 -19.07 -6.10
N THR A 296 -13.74 -19.51 -7.18
CA THR A 296 -12.37 -20.01 -7.11
C THR A 296 -11.35 -18.91 -6.80
N THR A 297 -11.55 -17.70 -7.32
CA THR A 297 -10.68 -16.54 -7.06
C THR A 297 -10.72 -16.16 -5.58
N ASP A 298 -11.92 -16.09 -4.99
CA ASP A 298 -12.09 -15.78 -3.57
C ASP A 298 -11.51 -16.91 -2.70
N ARG A 299 -11.75 -18.17 -3.04
CA ARG A 299 -11.20 -19.34 -2.31
C ARG A 299 -9.66 -19.34 -2.28
N GLN A 300 -9.02 -18.88 -3.37
CA GLN A 300 -7.57 -18.77 -3.46
C GLN A 300 -7.04 -17.55 -2.69
N ARG A 301 -7.77 -16.43 -2.72
CA ARG A 301 -7.42 -15.18 -2.03
C ARG A 301 -7.54 -15.29 -0.51
N ILE A 302 -8.62 -15.89 -0.01
CA ILE A 302 -8.92 -15.94 1.43
C ILE A 302 -7.93 -16.85 2.16
N LYS A 303 -7.28 -16.28 3.17
CA LYS A 303 -6.34 -16.97 4.09
C LYS A 303 -6.86 -16.92 5.54
N VAL A 304 -6.09 -17.42 6.49
CA VAL A 304 -6.43 -17.45 7.92
C VAL A 304 -5.37 -16.71 8.73
N ILE A 305 -5.76 -15.99 9.78
CA ILE A 305 -4.86 -15.35 10.75
C ILE A 305 -5.19 -15.93 12.13
N ALA A 306 -4.18 -16.38 12.87
CA ALA A 306 -4.31 -16.64 14.30
C ALA A 306 -4.22 -15.28 15.01
N THR A 307 -5.37 -14.65 15.27
CA THR A 307 -5.45 -13.28 15.81
C THR A 307 -5.01 -13.20 17.26
N GLU A 308 -5.14 -14.32 17.96
CA GLU A 308 -4.66 -14.51 19.33
C GLU A 308 -4.20 -15.96 19.50
N TYR A 309 -3.09 -16.18 20.19
CA TYR A 309 -2.74 -17.49 20.74
C TYR A 309 -1.91 -17.31 22.01
N ASN A 310 -2.16 -18.17 23.00
CA ASN A 310 -1.32 -18.33 24.20
C ASN A 310 -1.63 -19.69 24.84
N THR A 311 -0.87 -20.04 25.88
CA THR A 311 -0.92 -21.30 26.62
C THR A 311 -1.80 -21.23 27.87
N ILE A 312 -2.82 -20.39 27.84
CA ILE A 312 -3.73 -20.19 28.99
C ILE A 312 -4.59 -21.45 29.14
N ASP A 313 -4.67 -21.99 30.35
CA ASP A 313 -5.66 -23.01 30.70
C ASP A 313 -6.83 -22.36 31.45
N TRP A 314 -7.96 -22.27 30.77
CA TRP A 314 -9.18 -21.67 31.33
C TRP A 314 -9.94 -22.60 32.27
N ALA A 315 -9.56 -23.87 32.39
CA ALA A 315 -10.25 -24.82 33.25
C ALA A 315 -9.93 -24.57 34.73
N GLU A 316 -10.96 -24.64 35.58
CA GLU A 316 -10.77 -24.66 37.03
C GLU A 316 -9.92 -25.88 37.43
N GLY A 317 -8.80 -25.65 38.13
CA GLY A 317 -7.85 -26.71 38.48
C GLY A 317 -7.00 -27.21 37.30
N GLY A 318 -6.99 -26.50 36.17
CA GLY A 318 -6.10 -26.74 35.04
C GLY A 318 -4.65 -26.36 35.32
N TRP A 319 -3.85 -26.23 34.27
CA TRP A 319 -2.45 -25.81 34.39
C TRP A 319 -2.36 -24.41 34.98
N LEU A 320 -1.57 -24.25 36.06
CA LEU A 320 -1.38 -22.98 36.73
C LEU A 320 -0.85 -21.90 35.75
N ASN A 321 -1.63 -20.85 35.53
CA ASN A 321 -1.28 -19.70 34.71
C ASN A 321 -0.06 -18.94 35.27
N ARG A 322 1.13 -19.37 34.86
CA ARG A 322 2.43 -18.78 35.20
C ARG A 322 3.30 -18.74 33.97
N ASN A 323 4.00 -17.63 33.76
CA ASN A 323 4.96 -17.45 32.70
C ASN A 323 6.30 -18.09 33.04
N ASP A 324 6.40 -19.39 32.77
CA ASP A 324 7.58 -20.20 33.01
C ASP A 324 8.07 -20.90 31.74
N VAL A 325 9.22 -21.57 31.84
CA VAL A 325 9.81 -22.37 30.78
C VAL A 325 8.80 -23.34 30.18
N GLY A 326 7.99 -24.02 30.99
CA GLY A 326 7.01 -24.99 30.50
C GLY A 326 6.01 -24.37 29.54
N HIS A 327 5.39 -23.26 29.92
CA HIS A 327 4.46 -22.52 29.06
C HIS A 327 5.16 -21.99 27.81
N ALA A 328 6.37 -21.44 27.96
CA ALA A 328 7.14 -20.89 26.86
C ALA A 328 7.52 -21.94 25.80
N LEU A 329 7.87 -23.17 26.21
CA LEU A 329 8.11 -24.29 25.29
C LEU A 329 6.84 -24.68 24.53
N VAL A 330 5.70 -24.72 25.21
CA VAL A 330 4.41 -25.01 24.55
C VAL A 330 4.02 -23.89 23.58
N ALA A 331 4.21 -22.62 23.96
CA ALA A 331 3.96 -21.47 23.09
C ALA A 331 4.86 -21.49 21.84
N PHE A 332 6.14 -21.87 22.00
CA PHE A 332 7.07 -22.05 20.89
C PHE A 332 6.61 -23.15 19.93
N ASP A 333 6.18 -24.31 20.45
CA ASP A 333 5.66 -25.42 19.65
C ASP A 333 4.34 -25.05 18.95
N MET A 334 3.42 -24.38 19.65
CA MET A 334 2.18 -23.87 19.09
C MET A 334 2.44 -23.02 17.84
N LEU A 335 3.32 -22.01 17.93
CA LEU A 335 3.66 -21.19 16.77
C LEU A 335 4.31 -22.02 15.65
N GLY A 336 5.25 -22.92 15.96
CA GLY A 336 5.86 -23.79 14.96
C GLY A 336 4.87 -24.69 14.21
N LYS A 337 3.84 -25.22 14.89
CA LYS A 337 2.75 -25.99 14.26
C LYS A 337 1.83 -25.09 13.43
N LEU A 338 1.46 -23.93 13.95
CA LEU A 338 0.63 -22.95 13.25
C LEU A 338 1.29 -22.53 11.93
N LEU A 339 2.58 -22.20 11.97
CA LEU A 339 3.32 -21.75 10.78
C LEU A 339 3.32 -22.79 9.66
N GLN A 340 3.19 -24.08 9.93
CA GLN A 340 3.10 -25.12 8.90
C GLN A 340 1.73 -25.24 8.23
N VAL A 341 0.67 -24.65 8.79
CA VAL A 341 -0.67 -24.73 8.21
C VAL A 341 -0.70 -23.93 6.89
N PRO A 342 -1.02 -24.54 5.73
CA PRO A 342 -0.85 -23.88 4.42
C PRO A 342 -1.61 -22.56 4.24
N LYS A 343 -2.83 -22.47 4.79
CA LYS A 343 -3.67 -21.27 4.68
C LYS A 343 -3.43 -20.22 5.78
N LEU A 344 -2.62 -20.50 6.81
CA LEU A 344 -2.30 -19.50 7.82
C LEU A 344 -1.35 -18.45 7.22
N ASP A 345 -1.66 -17.17 7.35
CA ASP A 345 -0.81 -16.08 6.86
C ASP A 345 -0.04 -15.40 7.98
N LEU A 346 -0.66 -15.17 9.15
CA LEU A 346 -0.08 -14.46 10.29
C LEU A 346 -0.51 -15.13 11.60
N ALA A 347 0.32 -15.01 12.65
CA ALA A 347 -0.03 -15.41 14.00
C ALA A 347 0.41 -14.35 15.02
N PHE A 348 -0.48 -14.00 15.95
CA PHE A 348 -0.25 -12.98 16.97
C PHE A 348 -0.28 -13.59 18.36
N PHE A 349 0.85 -13.57 19.05
CA PHE A 349 0.91 -13.98 20.46
C PHE A 349 0.08 -13.00 21.29
N TRP A 350 -0.71 -13.51 22.24
CA TRP A 350 -1.46 -12.69 23.18
C TRP A 350 -0.82 -12.83 24.57
N ASN A 351 -0.21 -11.81 25.17
CA ASN A 351 -0.11 -10.39 24.80
C ASN A 351 1.27 -9.81 25.19
N THR A 352 1.56 -8.55 24.87
CA THR A 352 2.72 -7.83 25.44
C THR A 352 2.66 -7.81 26.96
N ARG A 353 1.55 -7.31 27.52
CA ARG A 353 1.26 -7.20 28.95
C ARG A 353 -0.23 -7.30 29.22
N TYR A 354 -0.60 -7.72 30.42
CA TYR A 354 -1.94 -7.64 30.98
C TYR A 354 -2.01 -6.53 32.02
N VAL A 355 -3.22 -6.11 32.38
CA VAL A 355 -3.42 -4.89 33.17
C VAL A 355 -3.02 -5.00 34.65
N ASP A 356 -2.71 -6.20 35.14
CA ASP A 356 -2.21 -6.44 36.50
C ASP A 356 -0.70 -6.72 36.55
N ASN A 357 0.04 -6.39 35.48
CA ASN A 357 1.46 -6.68 35.31
C ASN A 357 2.38 -6.02 36.37
N ARG A 358 1.90 -5.00 37.11
CA ARG A 358 2.63 -4.45 38.28
C ARG A 358 2.43 -5.29 39.53
N GLU A 359 1.27 -5.91 39.65
CA GLU A 359 0.79 -6.62 40.84
C GLU A 359 1.09 -8.11 40.78
N ILE A 360 1.01 -8.73 39.61
CA ILE A 360 1.19 -10.16 39.38
C ILE A 360 2.44 -10.39 38.51
N PRO A 361 3.61 -10.67 39.11
CA PRO A 361 4.80 -11.00 38.35
C PRO A 361 4.64 -12.37 37.69
N PHE A 362 5.22 -12.54 36.51
CA PHE A 362 5.21 -13.83 35.79
C PHE A 362 3.81 -14.35 35.48
N ASN A 363 2.86 -13.47 35.14
CA ASN A 363 1.57 -13.88 34.64
C ASN A 363 1.71 -14.43 33.20
N VAL A 364 1.04 -15.55 32.89
CA VAL A 364 1.17 -16.24 31.58
C VAL A 364 0.81 -15.33 30.39
N PHE A 365 -0.01 -14.31 30.65
CA PHE A 365 -0.46 -13.32 29.67
C PHE A 365 0.66 -12.40 29.15
N ASP A 366 1.74 -12.25 29.93
CA ASP A 366 2.71 -11.16 29.75
C ASP A 366 3.95 -11.60 28.96
N ALA A 367 4.15 -11.17 27.71
CA ALA A 367 5.45 -11.32 27.07
C ALA A 367 6.55 -10.46 27.73
N LEU A 368 6.17 -9.32 28.33
CA LEU A 368 7.06 -8.32 28.93
C LEU A 368 6.74 -8.09 30.41
N SER A 369 7.76 -7.82 31.22
CA SER A 369 7.57 -7.35 32.59
C SER A 369 7.17 -5.86 32.63
N SER A 370 6.82 -5.38 33.82
CA SER A 370 6.55 -3.96 34.07
C SER A 370 7.77 -3.06 33.87
N THR A 371 8.98 -3.65 33.89
CA THR A 371 10.25 -2.98 33.59
C THR A 371 10.67 -3.09 32.12
N GLY A 372 9.88 -3.77 31.28
CA GLY A 372 10.17 -3.96 29.85
C GLY A 372 11.11 -5.10 29.51
N LYS A 373 11.42 -5.98 30.47
CA LYS A 373 12.23 -7.19 30.23
C LYS A 373 11.36 -8.28 29.63
N MET A 374 11.86 -8.99 28.63
CA MET A 374 11.20 -10.19 28.11
C MET A 374 11.11 -11.26 29.21
N GLN A 375 9.90 -11.77 29.41
CA GLN A 375 9.65 -12.93 30.28
C GLN A 375 9.79 -14.23 29.47
N ALA A 376 9.59 -15.40 30.11
CA ALA A 376 9.82 -16.69 29.47
C ALA A 376 9.12 -16.82 28.09
N ASN A 377 7.83 -16.49 28.02
CA ASN A 377 7.05 -16.47 26.77
C ASN A 377 7.60 -15.48 25.72
N GLY A 378 7.90 -14.24 26.13
CA GLY A 378 8.45 -13.22 25.22
C GLY A 378 9.82 -13.59 24.66
N LEU A 379 10.66 -14.20 25.50
CA LEU A 379 11.98 -14.69 25.09
C LEU A 379 11.86 -15.89 24.13
N ALA A 380 10.94 -16.82 24.37
CA ALA A 380 10.66 -17.91 23.43
C ALA A 380 10.09 -17.41 22.09
N LEU A 381 9.21 -16.40 22.11
CA LEU A 381 8.72 -15.74 20.90
C LEU A 381 9.87 -15.07 20.12
N SER A 382 10.85 -14.48 20.82
CA SER A 382 12.03 -13.88 20.19
C SER A 382 12.91 -14.90 19.44
N VAL A 383 12.85 -16.18 19.80
CA VAL A 383 13.53 -17.25 19.06
C VAL A 383 12.95 -17.35 17.65
N TRP A 384 11.63 -17.36 17.51
CA TRP A 384 10.98 -17.28 16.20
C TRP A 384 11.22 -15.92 15.53
N GLY A 385 11.09 -14.83 16.29
CA GLY A 385 11.31 -13.45 15.83
C GLY A 385 12.68 -13.19 15.19
N LYS A 386 13.74 -13.81 15.70
CA LYS A 386 15.11 -13.57 15.26
C LYS A 386 15.65 -14.60 14.26
N TYR A 387 15.15 -15.84 14.31
CA TYR A 387 15.77 -16.97 13.60
C TYR A 387 14.87 -17.62 12.55
N LEU A 388 13.63 -17.17 12.35
CA LEU A 388 12.82 -17.64 11.23
C LEU A 388 13.37 -17.09 9.91
N LEU A 389 13.71 -17.99 8.98
CA LEU A 389 14.14 -17.65 7.62
C LEU A 389 12.97 -17.69 6.64
N ASN A 390 13.25 -17.65 5.34
CA ASN A 390 12.25 -17.40 4.30
C ASN A 390 11.33 -18.59 4.00
N ASP A 391 11.84 -19.81 4.08
CA ASP A 391 11.08 -21.02 3.76
C ASP A 391 11.12 -21.98 4.94
N LEU A 392 9.97 -22.47 5.40
CA LEU A 392 9.93 -23.67 6.24
C LEU A 392 10.24 -24.90 5.40
N VAL A 393 11.08 -25.78 5.91
CA VAL A 393 11.51 -27.00 5.20
C VAL A 393 11.21 -28.25 6.01
N THR A 394 11.18 -29.38 5.32
CA THR A 394 10.81 -30.66 5.93
C THR A 394 11.86 -31.13 6.94
N VAL A 395 11.40 -31.45 8.15
CA VAL A 395 12.19 -32.07 9.23
C VAL A 395 11.31 -33.03 10.02
N ASN A 396 11.83 -34.17 10.45
CA ASN A 396 11.09 -35.07 11.35
C ASN A 396 11.24 -34.65 12.82
N SER A 397 10.31 -35.10 13.66
CA SER A 397 10.40 -35.00 15.13
C SER A 397 10.39 -36.41 15.73
N THR A 398 10.85 -36.54 16.97
CA THR A 398 10.69 -37.77 17.77
C THR A 398 9.63 -37.56 18.86
N ALA A 399 9.43 -38.53 19.75
CA ALA A 399 8.51 -38.39 20.87
C ALA A 399 8.97 -37.33 21.89
N SER A 400 10.28 -37.14 22.03
CA SER A 400 10.89 -36.23 23.00
C SER A 400 11.48 -34.96 22.37
N ILE A 401 11.83 -34.99 21.09
CA ILE A 401 12.42 -33.85 20.37
C ILE A 401 11.47 -33.37 19.28
N VAL A 402 10.85 -32.21 19.51
CA VAL A 402 10.05 -31.50 18.50
C VAL A 402 10.98 -30.62 17.67
N SER A 403 10.96 -30.79 16.35
CA SER A 403 11.91 -30.13 15.47
C SER A 403 11.24 -29.29 14.39
N TYR A 404 11.88 -28.16 14.07
CA TYR A 404 11.52 -27.28 12.97
C TYR A 404 12.77 -26.88 12.20
N ALA A 405 12.62 -26.51 10.93
CA ALA A 405 13.72 -25.99 10.14
C ALA A 405 13.23 -24.93 9.16
N SER A 406 14.01 -23.87 8.99
CA SER A 406 13.76 -22.83 8.00
C SER A 406 15.04 -22.51 7.22
N LYS A 407 14.92 -22.12 5.95
CA LYS A 407 16.05 -21.76 5.10
C LYS A 407 15.88 -20.41 4.41
N SER A 408 17.00 -19.86 3.98
CA SER A 408 17.07 -18.77 3.00
C SER A 408 18.11 -19.11 1.93
N ALA A 409 18.34 -18.20 0.99
CA ALA A 409 19.43 -18.35 0.01
C ALA A 409 20.83 -18.49 0.64
N THR A 410 21.01 -18.00 1.88
CA THR A 410 22.31 -17.87 2.54
C THR A 410 22.43 -18.67 3.83
N GLY A 411 21.41 -19.41 4.26
CA GLY A 411 21.48 -20.14 5.51
C GLY A 411 20.34 -21.12 5.75
N LEU A 412 20.51 -21.94 6.79
CA LEU A 412 19.55 -22.90 7.31
C LEU A 412 19.54 -22.77 8.84
N ASN A 413 18.37 -22.63 9.44
CA ASN A 413 18.20 -22.65 10.88
C ASN A 413 17.39 -23.88 11.26
N VAL A 414 17.91 -24.67 12.20
CA VAL A 414 17.24 -25.85 12.76
C VAL A 414 16.91 -25.58 14.22
N PHE A 415 15.66 -25.80 14.60
CA PHE A 415 15.15 -25.62 15.96
C PHE A 415 14.86 -26.99 16.54
N LEU A 416 15.41 -27.28 17.71
CA LEU A 416 15.22 -28.53 18.44
C LEU A 416 14.66 -28.19 19.82
N LEU A 417 13.37 -28.44 20.02
CA LEU A 417 12.72 -28.35 21.32
C LEU A 417 12.79 -29.72 21.99
N ASN A 418 13.46 -29.80 23.13
CA ASN A 418 13.41 -30.98 23.98
C ASN A 418 12.27 -30.82 24.99
N LYS A 419 11.19 -31.58 24.79
CA LYS A 419 10.02 -31.52 25.67
C LYS A 419 10.19 -32.33 26.95
N ASP A 420 11.23 -33.16 27.04
CA ASP A 420 11.48 -34.03 28.18
C ASP A 420 12.24 -33.33 29.32
N THR A 421 12.23 -33.94 30.51
CA THR A 421 12.99 -33.46 31.68
C THR A 421 14.38 -34.07 31.78
N GLN A 422 14.81 -34.79 30.73
CA GLN A 422 16.15 -35.36 30.59
C GLN A 422 16.83 -34.83 29.34
N ALA A 423 18.17 -34.80 29.35
CA ALA A 423 18.95 -34.47 28.18
C ALA A 423 18.90 -35.63 27.16
N HIS A 424 18.88 -35.29 25.88
CA HIS A 424 18.86 -36.26 24.79
C HIS A 424 20.06 -36.04 23.87
N THR A 425 20.63 -37.14 23.38
CA THR A 425 21.64 -37.06 22.32
C THR A 425 20.92 -37.07 20.98
N VAL A 426 21.08 -36.02 20.18
CA VAL A 426 20.47 -35.91 18.85
C VAL A 426 21.52 -36.10 17.77
N ASP A 427 21.30 -37.10 16.91
CA ASP A 427 21.96 -37.26 15.63
C ASP A 427 21.17 -36.51 14.55
N LEU A 428 21.62 -35.31 14.23
CA LEU A 428 21.06 -34.45 13.20
C LEU A 428 21.70 -34.74 11.84
N ASN A 429 20.89 -35.18 10.89
CA ASN A 429 21.24 -35.39 9.49
C ASN A 429 20.65 -34.27 8.65
N ILE A 430 21.47 -33.52 7.91
CA ILE A 430 21.03 -32.46 7.02
C ILE A 430 21.31 -32.88 5.59
N ASN A 431 20.26 -33.19 4.85
CA ASN A 431 20.32 -33.51 3.44
C ASN A 431 20.19 -32.22 2.61
N ASP A 432 20.85 -32.23 1.45
CA ASP A 432 20.71 -31.21 0.41
C ASP A 432 21.08 -29.77 0.83
N PHE A 433 21.95 -29.63 1.84
CA PHE A 433 22.53 -28.35 2.25
C PHE A 433 24.06 -28.47 2.34
N VAL A 434 24.77 -27.68 1.53
CA VAL A 434 26.25 -27.66 1.55
C VAL A 434 26.72 -26.71 2.65
N THR A 435 27.34 -27.25 3.68
CA THR A 435 27.73 -26.58 4.93
C THR A 435 29.05 -25.80 4.85
N SER A 436 29.41 -25.29 3.67
CA SER A 436 30.60 -24.44 3.54
C SER A 436 30.31 -23.10 4.22
N GLY A 437 30.57 -22.94 5.53
CA GLY A 437 30.37 -21.72 6.30
C GLY A 437 30.41 -21.96 7.82
N THR A 438 29.88 -21.06 8.64
CA THR A 438 29.86 -21.20 10.11
C THR A 438 28.55 -21.80 10.59
N ALA A 439 28.62 -22.53 11.70
CA ALA A 439 27.42 -22.93 12.42
C ALA A 439 27.50 -22.50 13.88
N GLU A 440 26.47 -21.80 14.32
CA GLU A 440 26.33 -21.22 15.65
C GLU A 440 25.23 -21.98 16.41
N ARG A 441 25.40 -22.08 17.73
CA ARG A 441 24.44 -22.72 18.62
C ARG A 441 23.95 -21.71 19.65
N PHE A 442 22.63 -21.65 19.81
CA PHE A 442 21.98 -20.90 20.87
C PHE A 442 21.06 -21.82 21.65
N THR A 443 20.99 -21.64 22.97
CA THR A 443 20.12 -22.44 23.82
C THR A 443 19.23 -21.51 24.65
N TYR A 444 17.92 -21.73 24.58
CA TYR A 444 16.92 -21.22 25.51
C TYR A 444 16.73 -22.27 26.61
N GLN A 445 17.03 -21.94 27.86
CA GLN A 445 16.90 -22.88 28.97
C GLN A 445 16.72 -22.16 30.31
N GLY A 446 15.97 -22.79 31.22
CA GLY A 446 15.97 -22.49 32.65
C GLY A 446 16.35 -23.71 33.48
N THR A 447 16.31 -23.57 34.80
CA THR A 447 16.66 -24.65 35.77
C THR A 447 15.62 -25.76 35.85
N SER A 448 14.37 -25.48 35.47
CA SER A 448 13.25 -26.42 35.47
C SER A 448 12.12 -25.92 34.57
N THR A 449 11.10 -26.73 34.31
CA THR A 449 9.89 -26.32 33.58
C THR A 449 9.07 -25.26 34.32
N SER A 450 9.28 -25.09 35.63
CA SER A 450 8.65 -24.05 36.45
C SER A 450 9.48 -22.77 36.61
N ASP A 451 10.66 -22.71 36.00
CA ASP A 451 11.54 -21.55 36.06
C ASP A 451 10.94 -20.38 35.26
N THR A 452 10.88 -19.19 35.86
CA THR A 452 10.33 -17.98 35.26
C THR A 452 11.40 -17.04 34.68
N ALA A 453 12.69 -17.36 34.85
CA ALA A 453 13.82 -16.54 34.39
C ALA A 453 14.79 -17.32 33.48
N PRO A 454 14.32 -17.90 32.36
CA PRO A 454 15.19 -18.58 31.42
C PRO A 454 16.14 -17.61 30.71
N VAL A 455 17.22 -18.16 30.16
CA VAL A 455 18.20 -17.43 29.37
C VAL A 455 18.21 -17.98 27.96
N PHE A 456 18.34 -17.09 26.96
CA PHE A 456 18.62 -17.45 25.58
C PHE A 456 19.96 -16.84 25.17
N ALA A 457 20.97 -17.68 25.05
CA ALA A 457 22.34 -17.24 24.82
C ALA A 457 23.09 -18.19 23.88
N PRO A 458 24.19 -17.73 23.27
CA PRO A 458 25.15 -18.63 22.63
C PRO A 458 25.59 -19.72 23.61
N SER A 459 25.66 -20.96 23.14
CA SER A 459 26.16 -22.10 23.90
C SER A 459 27.33 -22.76 23.19
N ASP A 460 28.00 -23.72 23.84
CA ASP A 460 29.22 -24.33 23.32
C ASP A 460 29.05 -24.73 21.84
N PRO A 461 29.97 -24.29 20.95
CA PRO A 461 29.89 -24.61 19.54
C PRO A 461 29.89 -26.13 19.38
N VAL A 462 29.07 -26.65 18.46
CA VAL A 462 29.00 -28.10 18.24
C VAL A 462 30.39 -28.57 17.79
N ALA A 463 31.05 -29.37 18.65
CA ALA A 463 32.45 -29.75 18.54
C ALA A 463 32.82 -30.53 17.25
N SER A 464 31.85 -30.82 16.38
CA SER A 464 31.98 -31.60 15.14
C SER A 464 31.46 -30.90 13.88
N LEU A 465 31.25 -29.57 13.90
CA LEU A 465 30.93 -28.81 12.68
C LEU A 465 32.19 -28.59 11.81
N SER A 466 32.84 -29.66 11.37
CA SER A 466 33.78 -29.54 10.25
C SER A 466 33.01 -29.15 8.99
N SER A 467 33.48 -28.11 8.31
CA SER A 467 32.93 -27.67 7.02
C SER A 467 32.79 -28.86 6.07
N GLY A 468 31.59 -29.10 5.54
CA GLY A 468 31.33 -30.20 4.60
C GLY A 468 30.75 -31.48 5.24
N THR A 469 30.55 -31.54 6.55
CA THR A 469 29.82 -32.64 7.19
C THR A 469 28.31 -32.40 7.13
N SER A 470 27.52 -33.44 6.84
CA SER A 470 26.04 -33.41 6.80
C SER A 470 25.38 -34.10 8.00
N GLN A 471 26.18 -34.61 8.94
CA GLN A 471 25.72 -35.34 10.14
C GLN A 471 26.37 -34.77 11.39
N TYR A 472 25.57 -34.49 12.41
CA TYR A 472 26.00 -33.86 13.65
C TYR A 472 25.41 -34.60 14.84
N SER A 473 26.23 -34.84 15.87
CA SER A 473 25.76 -35.37 17.15
C SER A 473 25.89 -34.26 18.18
N LEU A 474 24.80 -33.94 18.90
CA LEU A 474 24.80 -32.94 19.95
C LEU A 474 23.90 -33.33 21.12
N GLN A 475 24.24 -32.86 22.33
CA GLN A 475 23.33 -32.92 23.48
C GLN A 475 22.32 -31.80 23.37
N VAL A 476 21.03 -32.12 23.49
CA VAL A 476 19.94 -31.15 23.63
C VAL A 476 19.44 -31.21 25.07
N GLU A 477 19.57 -30.10 25.77
CA GLU A 477 19.34 -30.01 27.21
C GLU A 477 17.86 -30.23 27.58
N PRO A 478 17.54 -30.67 28.82
CA PRO A 478 16.16 -30.83 29.29
C PRO A 478 15.34 -29.54 29.15
N ALA A 479 14.06 -29.66 28.81
CA ALA A 479 13.11 -28.55 28.77
C ALA A 479 13.72 -27.27 28.14
N SER A 480 14.23 -27.40 26.92
CA SER A 480 15.00 -26.36 26.25
C SER A 480 14.62 -26.21 24.77
N ILE A 481 14.98 -25.07 24.18
CA ILE A 481 15.01 -24.89 22.72
C ILE A 481 16.46 -24.67 22.32
N THR A 482 16.99 -25.52 21.44
CA THR A 482 18.29 -25.32 20.81
C THR A 482 18.08 -24.83 19.38
N VAL A 483 18.74 -23.73 19.01
CA VAL A 483 18.80 -23.22 17.64
C VAL A 483 20.19 -23.46 17.08
N LEU A 484 20.25 -24.16 15.95
CA LEU A 484 21.45 -24.31 15.14
C LEU A 484 21.32 -23.41 13.92
N ARG A 485 22.15 -22.38 13.84
CA ARG A 485 22.19 -21.44 12.73
C ARG A 485 23.37 -21.79 11.83
N PHE A 486 23.07 -22.32 10.65
CA PHE A 486 24.05 -22.58 9.61
C PHE A 486 24.07 -21.41 8.63
N THR A 487 25.21 -20.76 8.50
CA THR A 487 25.42 -19.74 7.46
C THR A 487 26.24 -20.34 6.33
N LYS A 488 25.83 -20.07 5.09
CA LYS A 488 26.65 -20.37 3.92
C LYS A 488 27.71 -19.27 3.81
N ALA A 489 28.98 -19.65 3.70
CA ALA A 489 30.06 -18.77 3.28
C ALA A 489 29.66 -18.14 1.95
N ILE A 490 29.40 -16.84 1.98
CA ILE A 490 29.18 -16.07 0.78
C ILE A 490 30.54 -15.97 0.11
N GLU A 491 30.73 -16.67 -1.02
CA GLU A 491 31.73 -16.18 -1.97
C GLU A 491 31.27 -14.79 -2.37
N VAL A 492 31.99 -13.76 -1.95
CA VAL A 492 31.70 -12.38 -2.33
C VAL A 492 32.00 -12.28 -3.82
N SER A 493 31.01 -12.62 -4.64
CA SER A 493 31.06 -12.36 -6.08
C SER A 493 31.09 -10.86 -6.25
N GLN A 494 32.29 -10.33 -6.52
CA GLN A 494 32.46 -9.00 -7.08
C GLN A 494 31.51 -8.78 -8.27
N GLN A 495 31.01 -7.57 -8.46
CA GLN A 495 30.07 -7.26 -9.54
C GLN A 495 30.38 -5.91 -10.19
N VAL A 496 29.93 -5.71 -11.42
CA VAL A 496 29.79 -4.38 -12.02
C VAL A 496 28.42 -3.84 -11.62
N SER A 497 28.38 -2.82 -10.77
CA SER A 497 27.15 -2.23 -10.24
C SER A 497 26.48 -1.27 -11.22
N SER A 498 27.26 -0.56 -12.05
CA SER A 498 26.73 0.30 -13.11
C SER A 498 27.79 0.61 -14.18
N LEU A 499 27.33 1.07 -15.34
CA LEU A 499 28.15 1.60 -16.43
C LEU A 499 27.82 3.08 -16.60
N THR A 500 28.85 3.94 -16.64
CA THR A 500 28.69 5.39 -16.78
C THR A 500 29.31 5.85 -18.10
N LEU A 501 28.56 6.62 -18.89
CA LEU A 501 29.12 7.38 -20.01
C LEU A 501 29.85 8.61 -19.46
N VAL A 502 31.10 8.78 -19.85
CA VAL A 502 31.98 9.85 -19.36
C VAL A 502 32.39 10.74 -20.53
N ASN A 503 32.48 12.04 -20.29
CA ASN A 503 33.08 13.01 -21.20
C ASN A 503 34.60 12.93 -21.06
N ALA A 504 35.30 12.51 -22.11
CA ALA A 504 36.76 12.34 -22.11
C ALA A 504 37.54 13.64 -22.35
N ASP A 505 36.86 14.78 -22.57
CA ASP A 505 37.53 16.08 -22.67
C ASP A 505 37.70 16.75 -21.30
N ASN A 506 36.88 16.39 -20.30
CA ASN A 506 36.83 17.05 -19.00
C ASN A 506 36.57 16.11 -17.82
N GLU A 507 36.68 14.80 -18.04
CA GLU A 507 36.52 13.73 -17.05
C GLU A 507 35.15 13.66 -16.35
N ALA A 508 34.14 14.39 -16.84
CA ALA A 508 32.83 14.46 -16.19
C ALA A 508 31.92 13.29 -16.54
N ASP A 509 31.28 12.69 -15.53
CA ASP A 509 30.21 11.73 -15.72
C ASP A 509 29.00 12.41 -16.41
N LEU A 510 28.52 11.86 -17.53
CA LEU A 510 27.40 12.41 -18.30
C LEU A 510 26.07 11.76 -17.93
N GLN A 511 26.02 10.43 -18.01
CA GLN A 511 24.82 9.66 -17.65
C GLN A 511 25.13 8.18 -17.40
N ALA A 512 24.26 7.51 -16.66
CA ALA A 512 24.29 6.05 -16.54
C ALA A 512 23.80 5.40 -17.85
N LEU A 513 24.48 4.34 -18.27
CA LEU A 513 24.04 3.48 -19.37
C LEU A 513 23.22 2.33 -18.79
N VAL A 514 21.94 2.28 -19.16
CA VAL A 514 21.01 1.21 -18.82
C VAL A 514 20.45 0.58 -20.10
N ASN A 515 19.74 -0.54 -19.98
CA ASN A 515 19.19 -1.20 -21.17
C ASN A 515 18.12 -0.32 -21.84
N GLY A 516 18.29 -0.05 -23.14
CA GLY A 516 17.44 0.83 -23.94
C GLY A 516 17.89 2.30 -23.98
N SER A 517 19.00 2.68 -23.32
CA SER A 517 19.54 4.04 -23.40
C SER A 517 19.74 4.49 -24.85
N THR A 518 19.41 5.74 -25.14
CA THR A 518 19.70 6.39 -26.44
C THR A 518 20.71 7.51 -26.24
N LEU A 519 21.84 7.44 -26.95
CA LEU A 519 22.89 8.45 -26.97
C LEU A 519 22.71 9.32 -28.22
N ASN A 520 22.14 10.52 -28.07
CA ASN A 520 22.02 11.44 -29.19
C ASN A 520 23.24 12.37 -29.26
N LEU A 521 24.10 12.16 -30.27
CA LEU A 521 25.32 12.93 -30.49
C LEU A 521 25.05 14.39 -30.87
N ALA A 522 23.83 14.70 -31.33
CA ALA A 522 23.42 16.07 -31.62
C ALA A 522 23.12 16.89 -30.35
N THR A 523 22.86 16.23 -29.22
CA THR A 523 22.45 16.88 -27.97
C THR A 523 23.47 16.74 -26.83
N LEU A 524 24.44 15.84 -26.97
CA LEU A 524 25.49 15.63 -25.97
C LEU A 524 26.58 16.72 -26.08
N PRO A 525 27.22 17.13 -24.95
CA PRO A 525 28.11 18.29 -24.90
C PRO A 525 29.48 18.07 -25.58
N THR A 526 29.75 16.85 -26.04
CA THR A 526 30.99 16.47 -26.73
C THR A 526 30.71 15.33 -27.70
N ARG A 527 31.74 14.96 -28.48
CA ARG A 527 31.83 13.71 -29.23
C ARG A 527 33.00 12.83 -28.76
N SER A 528 33.70 13.24 -27.70
CA SER A 528 34.80 12.53 -27.04
C SER A 528 34.28 11.86 -25.78
N PHE A 529 34.03 10.55 -25.82
CA PHE A 529 33.46 9.82 -24.68
C PHE A 529 34.35 8.67 -24.21
N ASN A 530 34.08 8.16 -23.01
CA ASN A 530 34.54 6.83 -22.57
C ASN A 530 33.41 6.16 -21.76
N ILE A 531 33.54 4.87 -21.45
CA ILE A 531 32.59 4.15 -20.59
C ILE A 531 33.33 3.55 -19.41
N ARG A 532 32.99 3.99 -18.20
CA ARG A 532 33.55 3.47 -16.94
C ARG A 532 32.64 2.41 -16.34
N ALA A 533 33.21 1.28 -15.90
CA ALA A 533 32.52 0.34 -15.02
C ALA A 533 32.73 0.72 -13.56
N ASN A 534 31.62 0.88 -12.83
CA ASN A 534 31.64 0.99 -11.38
C ASN A 534 31.43 -0.41 -10.79
N THR A 535 32.27 -0.83 -9.84
CA THR A 535 32.21 -2.18 -9.27
C THR A 535 31.84 -2.18 -7.79
N ASN A 536 31.34 -3.32 -7.31
CA ASN A 536 31.18 -3.61 -5.89
C ASN A 536 31.81 -4.98 -5.57
N PRO A 537 32.88 -5.05 -4.73
CA PRO A 537 33.55 -3.94 -4.06
C PRO A 537 34.15 -2.94 -5.07
N ALA A 538 34.39 -1.71 -4.60
CA ALA A 538 34.86 -0.62 -5.44
C ALA A 538 36.16 -0.96 -6.18
N THR A 539 37.01 -1.84 -5.64
CA THR A 539 38.25 -2.32 -6.26
C THR A 539 38.15 -3.80 -6.56
N VAL A 540 38.43 -4.18 -7.81
CA VAL A 540 38.52 -5.56 -8.31
C VAL A 540 39.87 -5.78 -9.02
N GLY A 541 40.25 -7.03 -9.29
CA GLY A 541 41.50 -7.34 -9.97
C GLY A 541 41.55 -6.86 -11.42
N SER A 542 40.43 -6.99 -12.15
CA SER A 542 40.25 -6.37 -13.47
C SER A 542 38.77 -6.34 -13.90
N VAL A 543 38.44 -5.61 -14.96
CA VAL A 543 37.14 -5.65 -15.64
C VAL A 543 37.37 -5.94 -17.12
N LYS A 544 36.78 -7.02 -17.62
CA LYS A 544 36.75 -7.36 -19.04
C LYS A 544 35.49 -6.79 -19.68
N PHE A 545 35.66 -5.92 -20.66
CA PHE A 545 34.60 -5.37 -21.47
C PHE A 545 34.50 -6.05 -22.82
N THR A 546 33.28 -6.22 -23.30
CA THR A 546 32.95 -6.61 -24.68
C THR A 546 31.85 -5.70 -25.18
N LEU A 547 32.22 -4.70 -25.98
CA LEU A 547 31.32 -3.91 -26.80
C LEU A 547 31.10 -4.64 -28.13
N SER A 548 29.85 -4.77 -28.55
CA SER A 548 29.44 -5.36 -29.81
C SER A 548 28.30 -4.54 -30.43
N GLY A 549 28.03 -4.75 -31.72
CA GLY A 549 27.06 -3.98 -32.47
C GLY A 549 27.73 -3.18 -33.58
N THR A 550 27.38 -1.90 -33.72
CA THR A 550 27.88 -1.02 -34.80
C THR A 550 29.40 -0.86 -34.78
N GLN A 551 29.98 -0.73 -33.60
CA GLN A 551 31.41 -0.91 -33.39
C GLN A 551 31.61 -2.01 -32.34
N SER A 552 32.69 -2.77 -32.48
CA SER A 552 33.05 -3.82 -31.54
C SER A 552 34.40 -3.51 -30.90
N LYS A 553 34.52 -3.79 -29.60
CA LYS A 553 35.76 -3.69 -28.86
C LYS A 553 35.76 -4.68 -27.70
N THR A 554 36.87 -5.38 -27.52
CA THR A 554 37.14 -6.11 -26.29
C THR A 554 38.35 -5.48 -25.61
N ALA A 555 38.22 -5.19 -24.33
CA ALA A 555 39.28 -4.61 -23.51
C ALA A 555 39.26 -5.24 -22.11
N THR A 556 40.41 -5.27 -21.44
CA THR A 556 40.51 -5.74 -20.07
C THR A 556 41.31 -4.74 -19.26
N GLU A 557 40.65 -4.02 -18.36
CA GLU A 557 41.29 -3.02 -17.51
C GLU A 557 41.63 -3.59 -16.15
N SER A 558 42.88 -3.40 -15.71
CA SER A 558 43.37 -3.90 -14.40
C SER A 558 43.69 -2.78 -13.41
N GLY A 559 43.67 -1.53 -13.86
CA GLY A 559 43.84 -0.32 -13.04
C GLY A 559 42.53 0.45 -12.95
N LYS A 560 42.42 1.32 -11.94
CA LYS A 560 41.32 2.29 -11.85
C LYS A 560 41.74 3.60 -12.54
N PRO A 561 40.82 4.27 -13.24
CA PRO A 561 39.41 3.88 -13.50
C PRO A 561 39.29 2.68 -14.46
N TYR A 562 38.32 1.78 -14.25
CA TYR A 562 38.08 0.67 -15.18
C TYR A 562 37.31 1.18 -16.41
N ALA A 563 38.03 1.64 -17.43
CA ALA A 563 37.47 2.31 -18.61
C ALA A 563 37.55 1.46 -19.89
N LEU A 564 36.45 1.30 -20.64
CA LEU A 564 36.42 0.49 -21.86
C LEU A 564 37.45 0.93 -22.91
N PHE A 565 37.72 2.23 -23.01
CA PHE A 565 38.71 2.78 -23.95
C PHE A 565 40.08 3.09 -23.30
N GLY A 566 40.25 2.77 -22.02
CA GLY A 566 41.46 3.01 -21.24
C GLY A 566 41.62 4.45 -20.78
N ASP A 567 42.69 4.69 -20.04
CA ASP A 567 43.11 5.97 -19.44
C ASP A 567 44.65 6.10 -19.44
N ASP A 568 45.15 7.30 -19.20
CA ASP A 568 46.57 7.60 -19.10
C ASP A 568 47.15 7.30 -17.70
N VAL A 569 48.44 7.61 -17.49
CA VAL A 569 49.10 7.36 -16.20
C VAL A 569 48.58 8.25 -15.05
N HIS A 570 47.81 9.29 -15.34
CA HIS A 570 47.17 10.19 -14.37
C HIS A 570 45.69 9.84 -14.13
N GLY A 571 45.13 8.91 -14.91
CA GLY A 571 43.74 8.49 -14.84
C GLY A 571 42.80 9.26 -15.78
N ASP A 572 43.36 10.04 -16.72
CA ASP A 572 42.58 10.81 -17.69
C ASP A 572 42.08 9.88 -18.82
N TYR A 573 40.78 9.92 -19.14
CA TYR A 573 40.15 8.98 -20.08
C TYR A 573 40.61 9.19 -21.51
N TYR A 574 40.93 8.11 -22.23
CA TYR A 574 41.09 8.19 -23.68
C TYR A 574 39.74 8.37 -24.39
N ALA A 575 39.72 9.24 -25.39
CA ALA A 575 38.51 9.56 -26.13
C ALA A 575 38.08 8.45 -27.11
N TRP A 576 36.78 8.21 -27.15
CA TRP A 576 36.05 7.41 -28.13
C TRP A 576 34.86 8.18 -28.68
N THR A 577 34.75 8.23 -30.01
CA THR A 577 33.58 8.76 -30.69
C THR A 577 32.73 7.59 -31.20
N PRO A 578 31.53 7.35 -30.64
CA PRO A 578 30.64 6.31 -31.10
C PRO A 578 30.08 6.60 -32.50
N ALA A 579 30.00 5.59 -33.36
CA ALA A 579 29.22 5.67 -34.59
C ALA A 579 27.71 5.50 -34.31
N VAL A 580 26.86 6.10 -35.13
CA VAL A 580 25.39 5.92 -35.06
C VAL A 580 25.02 4.46 -35.31
N GLY A 581 24.18 3.90 -34.45
CA GLY A 581 23.64 2.54 -34.53
C GLY A 581 23.51 1.88 -33.17
N SER A 582 23.16 0.59 -33.15
CA SER A 582 22.93 -0.15 -31.90
C SER A 582 24.21 -0.80 -31.36
N TYR A 583 24.28 -0.91 -30.04
CA TYR A 583 25.39 -1.47 -29.28
C TYR A 583 24.88 -2.36 -28.15
N THR A 584 25.67 -3.38 -27.83
CA THR A 584 25.56 -4.16 -26.59
C THR A 584 26.92 -4.15 -25.91
N LEU A 585 26.97 -3.67 -24.67
CA LEU A 585 28.16 -3.63 -23.84
C LEU A 585 28.00 -4.60 -22.67
N THR A 586 28.91 -5.55 -22.57
CA THR A 586 29.05 -6.49 -21.46
C THR A 586 30.32 -6.17 -20.68
N ALA A 587 30.23 -6.05 -19.36
CA ALA A 587 31.36 -5.82 -18.46
C ALA A 587 31.37 -6.88 -17.34
N THR A 588 32.46 -7.64 -17.24
CA THR A 588 32.65 -8.72 -16.25
C THR A 588 33.85 -8.41 -15.38
N PRO A 589 33.71 -8.32 -14.05
CA PRO A 589 34.84 -8.09 -13.16
C PRO A 589 35.53 -9.43 -12.84
N TYR A 590 36.85 -9.44 -12.64
CA TYR A 590 37.65 -10.61 -12.27
C TYR A 590 38.51 -10.35 -11.02
N THR A 591 38.75 -11.38 -10.21
CA THR A 591 39.48 -11.23 -8.93
C THR A 591 40.97 -10.94 -9.11
N ALA A 592 41.58 -11.25 -10.26
CA ALA A 592 42.95 -10.92 -10.58
C ALA A 592 43.07 -10.05 -11.85
N ALA A 593 44.27 -9.50 -12.08
CA ALA A 593 44.57 -8.68 -13.24
C ALA A 593 44.42 -9.46 -14.56
N LYS A 594 44.26 -8.73 -15.67
CA LYS A 594 44.20 -9.27 -17.04
C LYS A 594 43.09 -10.32 -17.26
N GLY A 595 41.98 -10.22 -16.53
CA GLY A 595 40.83 -11.13 -16.66
C GLY A 595 41.08 -12.52 -16.07
N ALA A 596 42.08 -12.66 -15.20
CA ALA A 596 42.40 -13.89 -14.51
C ALA A 596 41.67 -13.99 -13.15
N GLY A 597 41.66 -15.20 -12.57
CA GLY A 597 40.94 -15.46 -11.33
C GLY A 597 39.44 -15.72 -11.57
N THR A 598 38.62 -15.52 -10.54
CA THR A 598 37.20 -15.83 -10.57
C THR A 598 36.44 -14.68 -11.21
N ALA A 599 35.61 -15.00 -12.22
CA ALA A 599 34.67 -14.05 -12.80
C ALA A 599 33.56 -13.72 -11.80
N GLY A 600 33.27 -12.43 -11.64
CA GLY A 600 32.16 -11.93 -10.86
C GLY A 600 30.88 -11.75 -11.68
N THR A 601 29.88 -11.11 -11.06
CA THR A 601 28.60 -10.82 -11.71
C THR A 601 28.79 -9.79 -12.82
N THR A 602 28.38 -10.18 -14.03
CA THR A 602 28.51 -9.41 -15.26
C THR A 602 27.32 -8.46 -15.43
N LEU A 603 27.57 -7.23 -15.89
CA LEU A 603 26.51 -6.31 -16.33
C LEU A 603 26.51 -6.22 -17.86
N THR A 604 25.34 -6.43 -18.48
CA THR A 604 25.14 -6.24 -19.93
C THR A 604 24.05 -5.22 -20.17
N VAL A 605 24.32 -4.22 -21.01
CA VAL A 605 23.37 -3.19 -21.43
C VAL A 605 23.35 -3.08 -22.94
N SER A 606 22.17 -2.93 -23.52
CA SER A 606 22.03 -2.54 -24.94
C SER A 606 21.62 -1.08 -25.03
N PHE A 607 22.25 -0.32 -25.91
CA PHE A 607 21.97 1.09 -26.13
C PHE A 607 22.09 1.44 -27.61
N THR A 608 21.46 2.54 -28.03
CA THR A 608 21.54 3.02 -29.42
C THR A 608 22.18 4.38 -29.45
N VAL A 609 23.04 4.62 -30.42
CA VAL A 609 23.63 5.93 -30.71
C VAL A 609 22.91 6.49 -31.92
N VAL A 610 22.43 7.73 -31.82
CA VAL A 610 21.82 8.47 -32.92
C VAL A 610 22.53 9.81 -33.08
N ASP A 611 22.48 10.38 -34.27
CA ASP A 611 23.01 11.72 -34.55
C ASP A 611 21.96 12.46 -35.35
N GLN A 612 20.82 12.67 -34.68
CA GLN A 612 19.63 13.24 -35.29
C GLN A 612 19.37 14.58 -34.63
N ALA A 613 19.40 15.63 -35.46
CA ALA A 613 18.72 16.87 -35.11
C ALA A 613 17.23 16.56 -34.91
N PRO A 614 16.53 17.17 -33.93
CA PRO A 614 15.10 16.97 -33.76
C PRO A 614 14.35 17.31 -35.06
N GLU A 615 13.57 16.38 -35.62
CA GLU A 615 12.74 16.61 -36.82
C GLU A 615 11.31 17.02 -36.45
N GLU A 616 10.88 18.22 -36.86
CA GLU A 616 9.49 18.70 -36.77
C GLU A 616 8.85 18.78 -38.18
N ASN A 617 7.63 18.22 -38.34
CA ASN A 617 6.68 18.28 -39.48
C ASN A 617 6.59 17.10 -40.49
N GLN A 618 6.09 15.94 -40.05
CA GLN A 618 5.43 14.95 -40.93
C GLN A 618 3.99 14.67 -40.46
N PRO A 619 2.99 14.49 -41.35
CA PRO A 619 1.61 14.18 -40.95
C PRO A 619 1.52 12.81 -40.28
N LEU A 620 0.71 12.70 -39.22
CA LEU A 620 0.63 11.50 -38.37
C LEU A 620 0.24 10.23 -39.14
N ILE A 621 -0.69 10.35 -40.09
CA ILE A 621 -1.13 9.26 -40.96
C ILE A 621 -0.69 9.55 -42.41
N SER A 622 -0.04 8.57 -43.04
CA SER A 622 0.34 8.61 -44.46
C SER A 622 0.10 7.26 -45.14
N ASN A 623 0.25 7.20 -46.47
CA ASN A 623 0.17 5.97 -47.27
C ASN A 623 -1.13 5.16 -47.09
N VAL A 624 -2.27 5.84 -46.98
CA VAL A 624 -3.59 5.19 -46.86
C VAL A 624 -3.96 4.52 -48.18
N SER A 625 -4.30 3.22 -48.13
CA SER A 625 -4.76 2.45 -49.28
C SER A 625 -5.79 1.40 -48.91
N ALA A 626 -6.79 1.19 -49.76
CA ALA A 626 -7.79 0.14 -49.63
C ALA A 626 -7.64 -0.91 -50.73
N THR A 627 -7.72 -2.20 -50.38
CA THR A 627 -7.52 -3.31 -51.34
C THR A 627 -8.61 -3.38 -52.43
N THR A 628 -9.76 -2.76 -52.21
CA THR A 628 -10.86 -2.67 -53.18
C THR A 628 -10.65 -1.58 -54.23
N GLY A 629 -9.65 -0.70 -54.06
CA GLY A 629 -9.38 0.43 -54.94
C GLY A 629 -10.30 1.63 -54.73
N ASN A 630 -11.24 1.56 -53.78
CA ASN A 630 -12.08 2.71 -53.41
C ASN A 630 -11.24 3.81 -52.74
N ALA A 631 -11.62 5.07 -52.97
CA ALA A 631 -10.89 6.22 -52.44
C ALA A 631 -11.09 6.35 -50.92
N TYR A 632 -9.99 6.32 -50.17
CA TYR A 632 -9.93 6.65 -48.74
C TYR A 632 -9.08 7.92 -48.60
N THR A 633 -9.49 8.84 -47.74
CA THR A 633 -8.80 10.13 -47.57
C THR A 633 -8.51 10.42 -46.11
N VAL A 634 -7.41 11.12 -45.84
CA VAL A 634 -7.06 11.61 -44.51
C VAL A 634 -7.51 13.07 -44.38
N THR A 635 -8.21 13.37 -43.30
CA THR A 635 -8.60 14.74 -42.89
C THR A 635 -8.56 14.80 -41.37
N ASP A 636 -8.69 15.98 -40.78
CA ASP A 636 -8.97 16.09 -39.34
C ASP A 636 -10.42 15.72 -39.04
N VAL A 637 -10.64 15.08 -37.88
CA VAL A 637 -11.98 14.84 -37.35
C VAL A 637 -12.59 16.14 -36.82
N ALA A 638 -13.81 16.45 -37.24
CA ALA A 638 -14.57 17.58 -36.71
C ALA A 638 -16.06 17.41 -36.97
N ALA A 639 -16.90 18.04 -36.15
CA ALA A 639 -18.32 18.16 -36.44
C ALA A 639 -18.54 18.87 -37.80
N GLY A 640 -19.46 18.37 -38.59
CA GLY A 640 -19.75 18.82 -39.95
C GLY A 640 -18.90 18.17 -41.05
N LYS A 641 -17.82 17.43 -40.72
CA LYS A 641 -17.03 16.67 -41.71
C LYS A 641 -17.77 15.43 -42.17
N LEU A 642 -17.57 15.05 -43.43
CA LEU A 642 -18.14 13.82 -43.98
C LEU A 642 -17.55 12.60 -43.27
N MET A 643 -18.38 11.60 -42.99
CA MET A 643 -17.93 10.30 -42.45
C MET A 643 -17.21 9.50 -43.52
N TYR A 644 -17.81 9.41 -44.71
CA TYR A 644 -17.35 8.57 -45.79
C TYR A 644 -17.02 9.40 -47.03
N THR A 645 -16.13 8.90 -47.88
CA THR A 645 -15.76 9.55 -49.14
C THR A 645 -16.85 9.48 -50.21
N ASP A 646 -17.82 8.57 -50.05
CA ASP A 646 -18.87 8.26 -51.03
C ASP A 646 -20.30 8.43 -50.47
N ARG A 647 -20.47 9.08 -49.31
CA ARG A 647 -21.77 9.41 -48.70
C ARG A 647 -21.79 10.84 -48.19
N THR A 648 -22.99 11.35 -47.98
CA THR A 648 -23.21 12.72 -47.48
C THR A 648 -23.34 12.79 -45.96
N TYR A 649 -23.22 11.67 -45.24
CA TYR A 649 -23.33 11.63 -43.78
C TYR A 649 -22.16 12.37 -43.13
N LYS A 650 -22.45 13.09 -42.06
CA LYS A 650 -21.53 13.94 -41.33
C LYS A 650 -21.42 13.51 -39.88
N ILE A 651 -20.26 13.81 -39.33
CA ILE A 651 -20.02 13.75 -37.89
C ILE A 651 -20.77 14.92 -37.25
N THR A 652 -21.60 14.64 -36.24
CA THR A 652 -22.37 15.68 -35.52
C THR A 652 -21.70 16.08 -34.21
N SER A 653 -20.95 15.16 -33.59
CA SER A 653 -20.14 15.46 -32.40
C SER A 653 -18.92 14.55 -32.34
N VAL A 654 -17.80 15.12 -31.88
CA VAL A 654 -16.56 14.40 -31.62
C VAL A 654 -16.32 14.43 -30.11
N PRO A 655 -16.11 13.28 -29.45
CA PRO A 655 -15.68 13.26 -28.04
C PRO A 655 -14.42 14.09 -27.83
N ALA A 656 -14.32 14.79 -26.71
CA ALA A 656 -13.15 15.61 -26.41
C ALA A 656 -11.84 14.80 -26.42
N SER A 657 -11.92 13.52 -26.04
CA SER A 657 -10.82 12.55 -26.10
C SER A 657 -10.28 12.28 -27.51
N LEU A 658 -11.00 12.68 -28.55
CA LEU A 658 -10.63 12.56 -29.97
C LEU A 658 -10.43 13.91 -30.67
N ALA A 659 -10.38 15.01 -29.92
CA ALA A 659 -10.12 16.33 -30.49
C ALA A 659 -8.73 16.38 -31.15
N GLY A 660 -8.67 16.87 -32.40
CA GLY A 660 -7.42 16.91 -33.17
C GLY A 660 -6.97 15.58 -33.75
N ALA A 661 -7.77 14.51 -33.65
CA ALA A 661 -7.43 13.23 -34.27
C ALA A 661 -7.46 13.33 -35.80
N SER A 662 -6.50 12.68 -36.45
CA SER A 662 -6.56 12.45 -37.90
C SER A 662 -7.60 11.37 -38.17
N LEU A 663 -8.57 11.65 -39.04
CA LEU A 663 -9.61 10.76 -39.52
C LEU A 663 -9.24 10.21 -40.90
N ILE A 664 -9.21 8.89 -41.05
CA ILE A 664 -9.31 8.23 -42.34
C ILE A 664 -10.79 8.07 -42.66
N GLN A 665 -11.26 8.86 -43.64
CA GLN A 665 -12.58 8.71 -44.23
C GLN A 665 -12.56 7.48 -45.13
N THR A 666 -13.34 6.47 -44.76
CA THR A 666 -13.47 5.23 -45.54
C THR A 666 -14.57 5.37 -46.59
N ALA A 667 -14.61 4.50 -47.60
CA ALA A 667 -15.77 4.42 -48.49
C ALA A 667 -16.84 3.52 -47.86
N ASN A 668 -18.09 3.98 -47.75
CA ASN A 668 -19.16 3.16 -47.22
C ASN A 668 -19.56 2.02 -48.17
N ASN A 669 -19.22 2.10 -49.46
CA ASN A 669 -19.35 0.97 -50.39
C ASN A 669 -18.57 -0.28 -49.94
N ASP A 670 -17.53 -0.14 -49.11
CA ASP A 670 -16.77 -1.28 -48.57
C ASP A 670 -17.40 -1.92 -47.32
N LYS A 671 -18.58 -1.46 -46.88
CA LYS A 671 -19.25 -1.94 -45.66
C LYS A 671 -19.58 -3.45 -45.64
N TRP A 672 -19.59 -4.10 -46.80
CA TRP A 672 -19.83 -5.54 -46.95
C TRP A 672 -18.56 -6.37 -47.09
N ASN A 673 -17.37 -5.74 -47.07
CA ASN A 673 -16.12 -6.44 -47.28
C ASN A 673 -15.81 -7.44 -46.16
N THR A 674 -15.47 -8.68 -46.54
CA THR A 674 -15.20 -9.81 -45.62
C THR A 674 -13.71 -10.18 -45.53
N SER A 675 -12.84 -9.47 -46.24
CA SER A 675 -11.38 -9.75 -46.27
C SER A 675 -10.76 -9.57 -44.88
N THR A 676 -9.72 -10.33 -44.58
CA THR A 676 -8.91 -10.13 -43.36
C THR A 676 -7.97 -8.92 -43.47
N SER A 677 -7.76 -8.38 -44.67
CA SER A 677 -7.02 -7.15 -44.95
C SER A 677 -7.77 -6.29 -45.97
N LEU A 678 -8.29 -5.16 -45.51
CA LEU A 678 -9.01 -4.17 -46.33
C LEU A 678 -8.23 -2.86 -46.44
N LEU A 679 -7.78 -2.31 -45.32
CA LEU A 679 -7.18 -0.97 -45.23
C LEU A 679 -5.76 -1.05 -44.68
N SER A 680 -4.80 -0.42 -45.35
CA SER A 680 -3.42 -0.25 -44.86
C SER A 680 -3.03 1.24 -44.84
N PHE A 681 -2.28 1.65 -43.81
CA PHE A 681 -1.74 3.01 -43.66
C PHE A 681 -0.48 3.02 -42.80
N ARG A 682 0.29 4.11 -42.79
CA ARG A 682 1.50 4.27 -41.98
C ARG A 682 1.33 5.36 -40.93
N LEU A 683 1.75 5.06 -39.70
CA LEU A 683 1.89 5.99 -38.60
C LEU A 683 3.32 6.56 -38.55
N ALA A 684 3.44 7.89 -38.47
CA ALA A 684 4.72 8.59 -38.39
C ALA A 684 5.41 8.44 -37.02
N GLN A 685 4.61 8.30 -35.95
CA GLN A 685 5.06 8.12 -34.58
C GLN A 685 4.10 7.19 -33.83
N LYS A 686 4.48 6.78 -32.61
CA LYS A 686 3.60 6.00 -31.73
C LYS A 686 2.26 6.72 -31.59
N ALA A 687 1.16 5.99 -31.70
CA ALA A 687 -0.19 6.56 -31.75
C ALA A 687 -1.23 5.62 -31.15
N THR A 688 -2.31 6.18 -30.62
CA THR A 688 -3.54 5.43 -30.33
C THR A 688 -4.45 5.51 -31.54
N VAL A 689 -4.80 4.35 -32.09
CA VAL A 689 -5.77 4.22 -33.19
C VAL A 689 -7.13 3.89 -32.59
N TYR A 690 -8.17 4.53 -33.12
CA TYR A 690 -9.55 4.36 -32.74
C TYR A 690 -10.37 3.90 -33.94
N ILE A 691 -11.30 2.99 -33.69
CA ILE A 691 -12.27 2.50 -34.67
C ILE A 691 -13.65 2.95 -34.23
N ALA A 692 -14.31 3.77 -35.07
CA ALA A 692 -15.72 4.07 -34.91
C ALA A 692 -16.53 3.03 -35.68
N TYR A 693 -17.25 2.19 -34.96
CA TYR A 693 -17.97 1.03 -35.49
C TYR A 693 -19.49 1.21 -35.34
N ASP A 694 -20.25 0.67 -36.29
CA ASP A 694 -21.71 0.77 -36.30
C ASP A 694 -22.29 0.13 -35.02
N PRO A 695 -23.07 0.87 -34.19
CA PRO A 695 -23.57 0.37 -32.91
C PRO A 695 -24.59 -0.76 -33.06
N ARG A 696 -25.09 -1.01 -34.28
CA ARG A 696 -25.95 -2.16 -34.59
C ARG A 696 -25.15 -3.46 -34.77
N GLY A 697 -23.83 -3.39 -34.75
CA GLY A 697 -22.94 -4.54 -34.78
C GLY A 697 -23.15 -5.46 -33.57
N THR A 698 -23.95 -6.52 -33.73
CA THR A 698 -24.18 -7.52 -32.69
C THR A 698 -23.00 -8.45 -32.49
N THR A 699 -22.08 -8.53 -33.47
CA THR A 699 -20.84 -9.27 -33.37
C THR A 699 -19.73 -8.51 -34.08
N LEU A 700 -18.60 -8.32 -33.41
CA LEU A 700 -17.44 -7.60 -33.95
C LEU A 700 -16.62 -8.51 -34.88
N PRO A 701 -15.94 -7.95 -35.91
CA PRO A 701 -14.98 -8.72 -36.69
C PRO A 701 -13.81 -9.16 -35.81
N ALA A 702 -13.21 -10.31 -36.13
CA ALA A 702 -12.16 -10.90 -35.29
C ALA A 702 -10.96 -9.98 -35.06
N TRP A 703 -10.63 -9.10 -36.02
CA TRP A 703 -9.52 -8.15 -35.88
C TRP A 703 -9.80 -7.02 -34.88
N LEU A 704 -11.08 -6.78 -34.52
CA LEU A 704 -11.52 -5.72 -33.60
C LEU A 704 -11.91 -6.26 -32.21
N SER A 705 -12.18 -7.55 -32.05
CA SER A 705 -12.76 -8.12 -30.82
C SER A 705 -11.89 -8.01 -29.56
N GLY A 706 -10.59 -7.74 -29.71
CA GLY A 706 -9.64 -7.54 -28.59
C GLY A 706 -9.28 -6.08 -28.30
N TRP A 707 -9.95 -5.11 -28.91
CA TRP A 707 -9.70 -3.68 -28.69
C TRP A 707 -10.53 -3.16 -27.51
N GLN A 708 -10.02 -2.15 -26.79
CA GLN A 708 -10.71 -1.58 -25.64
C GLN A 708 -11.94 -0.80 -26.11
N LYS A 709 -13.13 -1.18 -25.65
CA LYS A 709 -14.36 -0.40 -25.89
C LYS A 709 -14.42 0.81 -24.97
N LEU A 710 -14.75 1.97 -25.51
CA LEU A 710 -14.86 3.22 -24.77
C LEU A 710 -16.32 3.53 -24.41
N SER A 711 -16.52 4.31 -23.35
CA SER A 711 -17.83 4.88 -22.99
C SER A 711 -18.25 6.01 -23.93
N ASP A 712 -17.27 6.73 -24.47
CA ASP A 712 -17.47 7.80 -25.45
C ASP A 712 -17.93 7.24 -26.81
N ARG A 713 -18.69 8.05 -27.56
CA ARG A 713 -19.20 7.71 -28.90
C ARG A 713 -19.03 8.85 -29.89
N LEU A 714 -18.79 8.54 -31.15
CA LEU A 714 -18.71 9.52 -32.23
C LEU A 714 -20.12 9.82 -32.75
N GLY A 715 -20.64 11.05 -32.56
CA GLY A 715 -21.97 11.43 -33.03
C GLY A 715 -22.02 11.59 -34.55
N VAL A 716 -23.12 11.16 -35.17
CA VAL A 716 -23.31 11.21 -36.63
C VAL A 716 -24.74 11.59 -37.02
N ASP A 717 -24.95 12.05 -38.26
CA ASP A 717 -26.28 12.43 -38.80
C ASP A 717 -26.90 11.37 -39.73
N ASP A 718 -26.46 10.12 -39.64
CA ASP A 718 -27.10 9.03 -40.36
C ASP A 718 -28.54 8.81 -39.84
N SER A 719 -29.51 8.77 -40.75
CA SER A 719 -30.91 8.48 -40.43
C SER A 719 -31.15 7.18 -39.64
N LYS A 720 -30.20 6.25 -39.64
CA LYS A 720 -30.30 4.94 -38.98
C LYS A 720 -29.56 4.85 -37.66
N ILE A 721 -28.56 5.69 -37.41
CA ILE A 721 -27.76 5.70 -36.18
C ILE A 721 -27.41 7.15 -35.82
N SER A 722 -27.54 7.53 -34.54
CA SER A 722 -27.16 8.86 -34.06
C SER A 722 -25.71 8.95 -33.59
N SER A 723 -25.02 7.81 -33.45
CA SER A 723 -23.63 7.72 -33.03
C SER A 723 -22.97 6.39 -33.45
N MET A 724 -21.65 6.33 -33.42
CA MET A 724 -20.83 5.13 -33.60
C MET A 724 -20.10 4.78 -32.29
N ASP A 725 -20.02 3.48 -31.99
CA ASP A 725 -19.29 2.97 -30.82
C ASP A 725 -17.78 3.06 -31.08
N LEU A 726 -17.00 3.50 -30.09
CA LEU A 726 -15.55 3.67 -30.22
C LEU A 726 -14.77 2.54 -29.55
N TYR A 727 -13.73 2.10 -30.25
CA TYR A 727 -12.78 1.08 -29.80
C TYR A 727 -11.36 1.58 -29.99
N SER A 728 -10.45 1.36 -29.04
CA SER A 728 -9.08 1.88 -29.10
C SER A 728 -8.01 0.80 -28.93
N LYS A 729 -6.85 1.03 -29.56
CA LYS A 729 -5.62 0.26 -29.37
C LYS A 729 -4.39 1.10 -29.74
N SER A 730 -3.32 0.98 -28.97
CA SER A 730 -2.05 1.67 -29.25
C SER A 730 -1.17 0.89 -30.23
N PHE A 731 -0.51 1.63 -31.10
CA PHE A 731 0.44 1.14 -32.10
C PHE A 731 1.74 1.94 -32.01
N GLU A 732 2.86 1.25 -32.18
CA GLU A 732 4.15 1.92 -32.42
C GLU A 732 4.15 2.56 -33.82
N ALA A 733 5.13 3.44 -34.09
CA ALA A 733 5.31 4.02 -35.42
C ALA A 733 5.55 2.91 -36.47
N GLY A 734 4.92 2.99 -37.63
CA GLY A 734 5.02 1.94 -38.66
C GLY A 734 3.73 1.67 -39.42
N GLU A 735 3.70 0.57 -40.18
CA GLU A 735 2.55 0.16 -41.00
C GLU A 735 1.45 -0.51 -40.15
N VAL A 736 0.20 -0.13 -40.40
CA VAL A 736 -1.01 -0.67 -39.76
C VAL A 736 -1.92 -1.22 -40.86
N THR A 737 -2.39 -2.46 -40.69
CA THR A 737 -3.37 -3.10 -41.59
C THR A 737 -4.60 -3.54 -40.81
N LEU A 738 -5.80 -3.20 -41.32
CA LEU A 738 -7.10 -3.50 -40.73
C LEU A 738 -7.97 -4.33 -41.69
N GLY A 739 -8.79 -5.23 -41.15
CA GLY A 739 -9.66 -6.10 -41.94
C GLY A 739 -10.97 -5.45 -42.37
N GLY A 740 -11.76 -6.17 -43.16
CA GLY A 740 -13.07 -5.72 -43.64
C GLY A 740 -14.12 -5.62 -42.54
N ASN A 741 -15.12 -4.77 -42.76
CA ASN A 741 -16.23 -4.51 -41.84
C ASN A 741 -17.08 -5.76 -41.55
N LYS A 742 -17.14 -6.71 -42.49
CA LYS A 742 -17.84 -7.99 -42.37
C LYS A 742 -16.89 -9.18 -42.27
N ALA A 743 -15.62 -8.96 -41.94
CA ALA A 743 -14.69 -10.06 -41.69
C ALA A 743 -15.24 -10.97 -40.58
N SER A 744 -15.19 -12.28 -40.79
CA SER A 744 -15.75 -13.26 -39.84
C SER A 744 -15.22 -13.00 -38.42
N PRO A 745 -16.06 -13.05 -37.37
CA PRO A 745 -17.47 -13.44 -37.33
C PRO A 745 -18.47 -12.25 -37.35
N ALA A 746 -18.12 -11.11 -37.95
CA ALA A 746 -18.91 -9.89 -37.83
C ALA A 746 -20.38 -10.01 -38.29
N ALA A 747 -21.29 -9.48 -37.48
CA ALA A 747 -22.73 -9.45 -37.74
C ALA A 747 -23.35 -8.11 -37.30
N GLY A 748 -24.50 -7.75 -37.89
CA GLY A 748 -25.31 -6.60 -37.47
C GLY A 748 -24.88 -5.20 -37.99
N ALA A 749 -23.59 -4.95 -38.22
CA ALA A 749 -23.15 -3.63 -38.73
C ALA A 749 -23.68 -3.36 -40.15
N GLU A 750 -24.23 -2.18 -40.44
CA GLU A 750 -24.76 -1.87 -41.79
C GLU A 750 -24.12 -0.63 -42.42
N ASN A 751 -23.14 -0.04 -41.73
CA ASN A 751 -22.23 1.00 -42.20
C ASN A 751 -20.77 0.51 -42.05
N ASN A 752 -19.87 1.01 -42.90
CA ASN A 752 -18.44 0.75 -42.79
C ASN A 752 -17.87 1.45 -41.54
N TYR A 753 -16.71 1.00 -41.05
CA TYR A 753 -16.06 1.65 -39.91
C TYR A 753 -15.27 2.88 -40.36
N LEU A 754 -15.03 3.80 -39.43
CA LEU A 754 -14.08 4.91 -39.57
C LEU A 754 -12.83 4.64 -38.73
N VAL A 755 -11.69 5.15 -39.17
CA VAL A 755 -10.43 5.05 -38.42
C VAL A 755 -9.97 6.43 -38.01
N LEU A 756 -9.69 6.61 -36.74
CA LEU A 756 -9.07 7.83 -36.22
C LEU A 756 -7.71 7.48 -35.60
N ALA A 757 -6.74 8.38 -35.66
CA ALA A 757 -5.49 8.23 -34.93
C ALA A 757 -5.12 9.52 -34.21
N LEU A 758 -4.67 9.37 -32.97
CA LEU A 758 -4.03 10.41 -32.19
C LEU A 758 -2.61 9.97 -31.88
N ALA A 759 -1.65 10.86 -32.12
CA ALA A 759 -0.28 10.68 -31.67
C ALA A 759 -0.29 10.35 -30.17
N ALA A 760 0.49 9.36 -29.76
CA ALA A 760 0.85 9.21 -28.37
C ALA A 760 1.65 10.47 -28.06
N VAL A 761 1.01 11.38 -27.35
CA VAL A 761 1.61 12.67 -27.01
C VAL A 761 2.84 12.35 -26.18
N THR A 762 4.03 12.58 -26.74
CA THR A 762 5.10 13.10 -25.89
C THR A 762 4.57 14.50 -25.54
N PRO A 763 4.15 14.77 -24.30
CA PRO A 763 3.11 15.76 -24.04
C PRO A 763 3.49 17.14 -24.59
N ALA A 764 2.66 17.67 -25.50
CA ALA A 764 2.68 19.07 -25.92
C ALA A 764 1.67 19.83 -25.04
N THR A 765 2.20 20.36 -23.94
CA THR A 765 1.81 21.49 -23.09
C THR A 765 0.41 22.14 -23.23
N SER A 766 -0.22 22.32 -22.06
CA SER A 766 -1.26 23.28 -21.66
C SER A 766 -0.86 24.76 -21.75
N SER A 767 0.07 25.11 -22.66
CA SER A 767 0.65 26.46 -22.81
C SER A 767 -0.22 27.49 -23.56
N ALA A 768 -1.45 27.15 -23.98
CA ALA A 768 -2.33 28.09 -24.69
C ALA A 768 -3.09 29.07 -23.77
N LEU A 769 -3.26 28.74 -22.49
CA LEU A 769 -4.00 29.59 -21.55
C LEU A 769 -3.14 30.72 -20.96
N VAL A 770 -1.89 30.38 -20.65
CA VAL A 770 -0.93 31.28 -20.01
C VAL A 770 0.20 31.54 -21.00
N SER A 771 0.47 32.81 -21.27
CA SER A 771 1.57 33.23 -22.16
C SER A 771 2.31 34.42 -21.54
N ASN A 772 3.41 34.84 -22.18
CA ASN A 772 4.19 36.02 -21.76
C ASN A 772 4.59 36.02 -20.28
N VAL A 773 4.92 34.84 -19.73
CA VAL A 773 5.40 34.72 -18.35
C VAL A 773 6.73 35.44 -18.20
N ALA A 774 6.78 36.44 -17.32
CA ALA A 774 7.97 37.22 -17.05
C ALA A 774 8.13 37.46 -15.55
N ALA A 775 9.38 37.38 -15.07
CA ALA A 775 9.74 37.75 -13.72
C ALA A 775 10.50 39.09 -13.71
N ALA A 776 10.08 40.04 -12.89
CA ALA A 776 10.75 41.33 -12.72
C ALA A 776 12.19 41.19 -12.16
N SER A 777 12.54 40.03 -11.62
CA SER A 777 13.90 39.67 -11.19
C SER A 777 14.85 39.39 -12.37
N GLY A 778 14.32 39.16 -13.57
CA GLY A 778 15.07 38.70 -14.74
C GLY A 778 15.40 37.21 -14.73
N ARG A 779 14.95 36.44 -13.73
CA ARG A 779 15.15 34.99 -13.66
C ARG A 779 14.16 34.25 -14.56
N SER A 780 14.59 33.11 -15.08
CA SER A 780 13.76 32.29 -15.97
C SER A 780 12.63 31.62 -15.20
N TYR A 781 11.40 31.92 -15.60
CA TYR A 781 10.20 31.17 -15.22
C TYR A 781 9.76 30.36 -16.45
N SER A 782 9.20 29.17 -16.24
CA SER A 782 8.73 28.31 -17.34
C SER A 782 7.27 27.94 -17.18
N LEU A 783 6.68 27.48 -18.28
CA LEU A 783 5.36 26.87 -18.30
C LEU A 783 5.51 25.35 -18.35
N ALA A 784 4.67 24.68 -17.58
CA ALA A 784 4.51 23.24 -17.57
C ALA A 784 3.02 22.89 -17.36
N GLU A 785 2.72 21.59 -17.22
CA GLU A 785 1.39 21.15 -16.82
C GLU A 785 1.41 20.68 -15.36
N ALA A 786 0.41 21.05 -14.58
CA ALA A 786 0.30 20.58 -13.21
C ALA A 786 -0.01 19.07 -13.18
N GLN A 787 1.01 18.24 -12.95
CA GLN A 787 0.89 16.79 -12.80
C GLN A 787 1.91 16.23 -11.81
N ALA A 788 1.66 15.02 -11.30
CA ALA A 788 2.64 14.33 -10.46
C ALA A 788 3.90 13.99 -11.26
N GLY A 789 5.07 14.22 -10.67
CA GLY A 789 6.39 14.11 -11.29
C GLY A 789 6.91 15.41 -11.94
N GLU A 790 6.08 16.44 -12.09
CA GLU A 790 6.48 17.72 -12.68
C GLU A 790 7.34 18.55 -11.72
N LEU A 791 8.35 19.27 -12.22
CA LEU A 791 9.17 20.14 -11.37
C LEU A 791 8.35 21.31 -10.81
N MET A 792 8.67 21.73 -9.58
CA MET A 792 8.05 22.91 -8.97
C MET A 792 8.71 24.20 -9.46
N TYR A 793 10.04 24.19 -9.58
CA TYR A 793 10.84 25.39 -9.83
C TYR A 793 11.82 25.17 -10.97
N THR A 794 12.19 26.23 -11.68
CA THR A 794 13.16 26.16 -12.78
C THR A 794 14.61 25.97 -12.33
N ASP A 795 14.90 26.24 -11.06
CA ASP A 795 16.24 26.25 -10.48
C ASP A 795 16.40 25.25 -9.32
N ARG A 796 15.43 24.35 -9.12
CA ARG A 796 15.47 23.27 -8.12
C ARG A 796 14.92 21.98 -8.70
N THR A 797 15.28 20.86 -8.07
CA THR A 797 14.86 19.52 -8.48
C THR A 797 13.61 19.03 -7.76
N TYR A 798 12.92 19.89 -7.01
CA TYR A 798 11.70 19.52 -6.29
C TYR A 798 10.56 19.26 -7.28
N GLN A 799 9.78 18.21 -7.04
CA GLN A 799 8.68 17.76 -7.86
C GLN A 799 7.34 17.82 -7.12
N ILE A 800 6.29 17.98 -7.91
CA ILE A 800 4.91 17.81 -7.50
C ILE A 800 4.64 16.31 -7.33
N THR A 801 4.17 15.89 -6.16
CA THR A 801 3.86 14.49 -5.87
C THR A 801 2.39 14.15 -6.04
N SER A 802 1.50 15.15 -5.98
CA SER A 802 0.07 14.99 -6.27
C SER A 802 -0.60 16.31 -6.61
N VAL A 803 -1.56 16.26 -7.53
CA VAL A 803 -2.34 17.41 -8.00
C VAL A 803 -3.83 17.12 -7.76
N PRO A 804 -4.60 18.06 -7.17
CA PRO A 804 -6.06 17.92 -7.12
C PRO A 804 -6.61 17.71 -8.52
N SER A 805 -7.57 16.80 -8.68
CA SER A 805 -8.05 16.39 -10.01
C SER A 805 -8.57 17.54 -10.88
N PHE A 806 -9.08 18.62 -10.27
CA PHE A 806 -9.53 19.83 -10.97
C PHE A 806 -8.38 20.74 -11.47
N LEU A 807 -7.15 20.49 -11.04
CA LEU A 807 -5.93 21.16 -11.51
C LEU A 807 -5.05 20.24 -12.37
N GLN A 808 -5.43 18.98 -12.54
CA GLN A 808 -4.64 18.01 -13.31
C GLN A 808 -4.48 18.50 -14.75
N ASN A 809 -3.23 18.55 -15.20
CA ASN A 809 -2.79 19.02 -16.52
C ASN A 809 -3.09 20.51 -16.81
N ALA A 810 -3.47 21.30 -15.80
CA ALA A 810 -3.67 22.73 -15.94
C ALA A 810 -2.35 23.48 -16.19
N ALA A 811 -2.42 24.69 -16.74
CA ALA A 811 -1.22 25.50 -17.03
C ALA A 811 -0.51 25.88 -15.72
N LEU A 812 0.69 25.35 -15.50
CA LEU A 812 1.54 25.60 -14.33
C LEU A 812 2.65 26.58 -14.73
N ILE A 813 2.79 27.66 -13.98
CA ILE A 813 3.98 28.52 -14.02
C ILE A 813 4.95 28.02 -12.95
N GLN A 814 6.12 27.57 -13.40
CA GLN A 814 7.26 27.18 -12.58
C GLN A 814 8.15 28.42 -12.34
N PRO A 815 8.20 28.97 -11.12
CA PRO A 815 9.07 30.09 -10.80
C PRO A 815 10.49 29.63 -10.51
N ALA A 816 11.46 30.55 -10.52
CA ALA A 816 12.73 30.31 -9.86
C ALA A 816 12.54 30.40 -8.33
N ASN A 817 12.97 29.38 -7.59
CA ASN A 817 12.90 29.39 -6.13
C ASN A 817 13.85 30.43 -5.52
N ASP A 818 14.90 30.85 -6.22
CA ASP A 818 15.78 31.94 -5.78
C ASP A 818 15.03 33.27 -5.55
N ASP A 819 13.86 33.47 -6.17
CA ASP A 819 13.00 34.65 -5.94
C ASP A 819 12.13 34.55 -4.67
N LYS A 820 12.23 33.46 -3.89
CA LYS A 820 11.44 33.23 -2.66
C LYS A 820 11.55 34.32 -1.60
N LYS A 821 12.60 35.16 -1.63
CA LYS A 821 12.78 36.29 -0.70
C LYS A 821 12.34 37.64 -1.28
N SER A 822 11.80 37.67 -2.49
CA SER A 822 11.39 38.91 -3.14
C SER A 822 10.28 39.62 -2.36
N THR A 823 10.50 40.89 -2.09
CA THR A 823 9.53 41.80 -1.44
C THR A 823 8.83 42.72 -2.43
N SER A 824 9.08 42.55 -3.74
CA SER A 824 8.50 43.38 -4.81
C SER A 824 6.97 43.34 -4.78
N THR A 825 6.30 44.43 -5.13
CA THR A 825 4.83 44.45 -5.30
C THR A 825 4.37 43.88 -6.65
N SER A 826 5.30 43.66 -7.59
CA SER A 826 5.07 43.12 -8.93
C SER A 826 6.27 42.26 -9.33
N LEU A 827 6.25 40.98 -8.94
CA LEU A 827 7.33 40.02 -9.23
C LEU A 827 7.05 39.24 -10.51
N LEU A 828 5.84 38.71 -10.68
CA LEU A 828 5.45 37.83 -11.78
C LEU A 828 4.37 38.51 -12.61
N SER A 829 4.56 38.59 -13.93
CA SER A 829 3.52 38.93 -14.88
C SER A 829 3.31 37.83 -15.91
N PHE A 830 2.08 37.64 -16.37
CA PHE A 830 1.72 36.72 -17.45
C PHE A 830 0.40 37.16 -18.09
N GLU A 831 0.13 36.68 -19.29
CA GLU A 831 -1.08 36.96 -20.07
C GLU A 831 -2.01 35.76 -20.08
N LEU A 832 -3.29 36.00 -19.76
CA LEU A 832 -4.36 35.04 -19.90
C LEU A 832 -5.09 35.23 -21.22
N SER A 833 -5.15 34.19 -22.05
CA SER A 833 -5.81 34.27 -23.37
C SER A 833 -7.34 34.31 -23.29
N GLU A 834 -7.93 33.91 -22.17
CA GLU A 834 -9.36 34.00 -21.87
C GLU A 834 -9.59 34.18 -20.35
N GLN A 835 -10.83 34.44 -19.92
CA GLN A 835 -11.18 34.50 -18.51
C GLN A 835 -10.78 33.18 -17.82
N ALA A 836 -10.11 33.25 -16.68
CA ALA A 836 -9.56 32.09 -15.99
C ALA A 836 -9.65 32.19 -14.47
N VAL A 837 -9.64 31.05 -13.80
CA VAL A 837 -9.35 30.98 -12.37
C VAL A 837 -7.86 30.72 -12.21
N VAL A 838 -7.19 31.64 -11.51
CA VAL A 838 -5.78 31.51 -11.14
C VAL A 838 -5.70 30.95 -9.73
N TYR A 839 -4.85 29.96 -9.55
CA TYR A 839 -4.54 29.31 -8.28
C TYR A 839 -3.10 29.63 -7.91
N VAL A 840 -2.87 29.93 -6.63
CA VAL A 840 -1.54 30.12 -6.06
C VAL A 840 -1.30 29.04 -5.02
N ALA A 841 -0.26 28.24 -5.22
CA ALA A 841 0.22 27.29 -4.22
C ALA A 841 1.31 27.99 -3.38
N TYR A 842 1.03 28.23 -2.10
CA TYR A 842 1.89 29.03 -1.22
C TYR A 842 2.49 28.19 -0.08
N ASP A 843 3.71 28.54 0.35
CA ASP A 843 4.44 27.82 1.40
C ASP A 843 3.63 27.81 2.72
N PRO A 844 3.29 26.62 3.26
CA PRO A 844 2.45 26.51 4.46
C PRO A 844 3.13 27.05 5.73
N ARG A 845 4.44 27.29 5.71
CA ARG A 845 5.19 27.90 6.84
C ARG A 845 5.02 29.41 6.90
N GLY A 846 4.37 30.03 5.92
CA GLY A 846 4.03 31.45 5.91
C GLY A 846 3.08 31.80 7.05
N THR A 847 3.59 32.39 8.12
CA THR A 847 2.79 32.84 9.28
C THR A 847 2.04 34.15 8.99
N THR A 848 2.41 34.87 7.93
CA THR A 848 1.67 36.03 7.43
C THR A 848 1.72 36.03 5.91
N LEU A 849 0.57 36.14 5.26
CA LEU A 849 0.47 36.15 3.79
C LEU A 849 0.90 37.50 3.21
N PRO A 850 1.40 37.54 1.96
CA PRO A 850 1.72 38.79 1.29
C PRO A 850 0.46 39.59 0.99
N GLY A 851 0.56 40.91 1.03
CA GLY A 851 -0.60 41.79 0.91
C GLY A 851 -1.39 41.60 -0.39
N TRP A 852 -0.72 41.22 -1.49
CA TRP A 852 -1.35 40.96 -2.79
C TRP A 852 -2.18 39.67 -2.84
N LEU A 853 -1.92 38.72 -1.93
CA LEU A 853 -2.70 37.48 -1.77
C LEU A 853 -3.89 37.68 -0.81
N SER A 854 -3.99 38.85 -0.17
CA SER A 854 -5.16 39.23 0.64
C SER A 854 -6.43 39.25 -0.21
N GLY A 855 -7.49 38.59 0.24
CA GLY A 855 -8.77 38.50 -0.47
C GLY A 855 -8.88 37.39 -1.52
N TRP A 856 -7.85 36.55 -1.68
CA TRP A 856 -7.97 35.30 -2.43
C TRP A 856 -8.66 34.23 -1.58
N GLN A 857 -9.42 33.33 -2.21
CA GLN A 857 -10.13 32.26 -1.52
C GLN A 857 -9.18 31.10 -1.20
N LYS A 858 -8.91 30.85 0.08
CA LYS A 858 -8.17 29.66 0.52
C LYS A 858 -9.02 28.40 0.32
N LEU A 859 -8.41 27.35 -0.21
CA LEU A 859 -9.05 26.05 -0.45
C LEU A 859 -8.69 25.04 0.63
N SER A 860 -9.52 24.00 0.79
CA SER A 860 -9.20 22.83 1.61
C SER A 860 -8.22 21.87 0.94
N ASP A 861 -8.22 21.85 -0.40
CA ASP A 861 -7.27 21.07 -1.20
C ASP A 861 -5.87 21.67 -1.15
N ARG A 862 -4.86 20.81 -1.38
CA ARG A 862 -3.44 21.19 -1.37
C ARG A 862 -2.72 20.60 -2.58
N LEU A 863 -1.61 21.21 -2.96
CA LEU A 863 -0.68 20.65 -3.95
C LEU A 863 0.41 19.85 -3.22
N GLY A 864 0.54 18.55 -3.47
CA GLY A 864 1.57 17.72 -2.84
C GLY A 864 2.94 17.90 -3.51
N VAL A 865 4.01 17.91 -2.72
CA VAL A 865 5.37 18.18 -3.20
C VAL A 865 6.41 17.33 -2.47
N ASP A 866 7.64 17.23 -3.00
CA ASP A 866 8.75 16.47 -2.40
C ASP A 866 9.88 17.35 -1.80
N ASP A 867 9.65 18.65 -1.63
CA ASP A 867 10.58 19.55 -0.94
C ASP A 867 10.84 19.00 0.47
N SER A 868 12.11 18.72 0.80
CA SER A 868 12.53 18.15 2.09
C SER A 868 11.99 18.89 3.33
N GLN A 869 11.60 20.16 3.17
CA GLN A 869 11.10 20.98 4.27
C GLN A 869 9.57 21.10 4.33
N ILE A 870 8.82 20.76 3.26
CA ILE A 870 7.35 20.80 3.22
C ILE A 870 6.81 19.66 2.33
N SER A 871 5.76 18.96 2.77
CA SER A 871 5.14 17.88 1.97
C SER A 871 3.97 18.33 1.10
N SER A 872 3.47 19.56 1.29
CA SER A 872 2.38 20.14 0.51
C SER A 872 2.38 21.68 0.57
N MET A 873 1.71 22.32 -0.39
CA MET A 873 1.49 23.77 -0.44
C MET A 873 0.00 24.10 -0.28
N ASP A 874 -0.30 25.19 0.44
CA ASP A 874 -1.67 25.69 0.62
C ASP A 874 -2.17 26.35 -0.67
N LEU A 875 -3.36 26.00 -1.14
CA LEU A 875 -3.94 26.56 -2.37
C LEU A 875 -4.86 27.75 -2.09
N TYR A 876 -4.72 28.79 -2.89
CA TYR A 876 -5.56 29.98 -2.92
C TYR A 876 -6.05 30.21 -4.35
N SER A 877 -7.26 30.73 -4.52
CA SER A 877 -7.86 30.94 -5.85
C SER A 877 -8.48 32.32 -6.00
N LYS A 878 -8.46 32.84 -7.23
CA LYS A 878 -9.14 34.08 -7.63
C LYS A 878 -9.39 34.09 -9.14
N SER A 879 -10.53 34.61 -9.55
CA SER A 879 -10.87 34.78 -10.97
C SER A 879 -10.23 36.03 -11.56
N PHE A 880 -9.76 35.91 -12.80
CA PHE A 880 -9.23 36.97 -13.62
C PHE A 880 -9.93 36.97 -14.97
N GLU A 881 -10.18 38.16 -15.51
CA GLU A 881 -10.56 38.31 -16.91
C GLU A 881 -9.37 37.98 -17.81
N ALA A 882 -9.63 37.78 -19.11
CA ALA A 882 -8.58 37.69 -20.11
C ALA A 882 -7.69 38.96 -20.09
N GLY A 883 -6.39 38.80 -20.30
CA GLY A 883 -5.41 39.88 -20.28
C GLY A 883 -4.29 39.70 -19.24
N GLU A 884 -3.50 40.76 -19.05
CA GLU A 884 -2.32 40.74 -18.18
C GLU A 884 -2.69 40.57 -16.70
N VAL A 885 -2.04 39.60 -16.04
CA VAL A 885 -2.07 39.36 -14.61
C VAL A 885 -0.70 39.66 -14.01
N THR A 886 -0.66 40.47 -12.96
CA THR A 886 0.57 40.75 -12.19
C THR A 886 0.41 40.34 -10.73
N LEU A 887 1.35 39.54 -10.22
CA LEU A 887 1.43 39.07 -8.84
C LEU A 887 2.71 39.59 -8.16
N GLY A 888 2.62 39.88 -6.86
CA GLY A 888 3.76 40.37 -6.08
C GLY A 888 4.73 39.27 -5.66
N GLY A 889 5.80 39.67 -4.98
CA GLY A 889 6.83 38.78 -4.46
C GLY A 889 6.35 37.94 -3.28
N ASN A 890 7.00 36.80 -3.09
CA ASN A 890 6.67 35.82 -2.06
C ASN A 890 6.74 36.39 -0.63
N LEU A 891 7.63 37.35 -0.37
CA LEU A 891 7.74 38.05 0.92
C LEU A 891 7.31 39.54 0.84
N ALA A 892 6.47 39.90 -0.13
CA ALA A 892 5.91 41.27 -0.18
C ALA A 892 5.15 41.60 1.11
N SER A 893 5.36 42.81 1.64
CA SER A 893 4.78 43.23 2.94
C SER A 893 3.26 42.96 2.99
N PRO A 894 2.72 42.39 4.08
CA PRO A 894 3.34 42.12 5.38
C PRO A 894 3.89 40.69 5.56
N ALA A 895 4.18 39.96 4.47
CA ALA A 895 4.49 38.53 4.53
C ALA A 895 5.65 38.14 5.46
N ARG A 896 5.50 37.00 6.14
CA ARG A 896 6.52 36.38 7.01
C ARG A 896 6.43 34.87 6.94
N GLY A 897 7.56 34.19 7.14
CA GLY A 897 7.63 32.76 7.39
C GLY A 897 7.78 31.85 6.17
N ALA A 898 7.39 32.28 4.97
CA ALA A 898 7.60 31.49 3.75
C ALA A 898 9.09 31.32 3.45
N GLN A 899 9.52 30.09 3.16
CA GLN A 899 10.93 29.74 2.90
C GLN A 899 11.16 29.08 1.54
N THR A 900 10.11 28.88 0.74
CA THR A 900 10.11 28.47 -0.67
C THR A 900 9.17 29.39 -1.46
N ASN A 901 9.38 29.56 -2.77
CA ASN A 901 8.59 30.46 -3.60
C ASN A 901 7.18 29.88 -3.86
N TYR A 902 6.22 30.69 -4.29
CA TYR A 902 4.87 30.22 -4.62
C TYR A 902 4.79 29.69 -6.06
N LEU A 903 3.88 28.75 -6.35
CA LEU A 903 3.56 28.32 -7.72
C LEU A 903 2.25 28.94 -8.19
N VAL A 904 2.06 29.07 -9.51
CA VAL A 904 0.82 29.59 -10.10
C VAL A 904 0.26 28.58 -11.09
N ILE A 905 -1.04 28.28 -10.98
CA ILE A 905 -1.75 27.36 -11.88
C ILE A 905 -2.98 28.08 -12.44
N ALA A 906 -3.25 28.01 -13.74
CA ALA A 906 -4.41 28.67 -14.35
C ALA A 906 -5.33 27.66 -15.06
N VAL A 907 -6.64 27.89 -14.95
CA VAL A 907 -7.70 27.07 -15.57
C VAL A 907 -8.74 27.97 -16.26
N PRO A 908 -9.16 27.70 -17.52
CA PRO A 908 -10.12 28.56 -18.23
C PRO A 908 -11.51 28.53 -17.58
N ALA A 909 -12.18 29.68 -17.51
CA ALA A 909 -13.51 29.81 -16.90
C ALA A 909 -14.63 29.13 -17.72
N ASN A 910 -14.40 28.91 -19.03
CA ASN A 910 -15.39 28.36 -19.96
C ASN A 910 -15.32 26.83 -20.16
N GLN A 911 -14.43 26.10 -19.46
CA GLN A 911 -14.62 24.66 -19.34
C GLN A 911 -15.90 24.39 -18.55
N THR A 912 -16.93 23.94 -19.25
CA THR A 912 -18.27 23.72 -18.73
C THR A 912 -18.27 22.59 -17.68
N LEU A 913 -18.50 22.94 -16.43
CA LEU A 913 -18.88 22.02 -15.36
C LEU A 913 -20.30 21.47 -15.67
N THR A 914 -20.46 20.15 -15.81
CA THR A 914 -21.78 19.53 -15.94
C THR A 914 -22.63 19.77 -14.67
N ALA A 915 -23.81 20.38 -14.85
CA ALA A 915 -24.86 20.60 -13.84
C ALA A 915 -24.42 21.12 -12.44
N THR A 916 -23.28 21.83 -12.37
CA THR A 916 -22.78 22.49 -11.15
C THR A 916 -22.40 23.94 -11.43
N GLN A 917 -23.22 24.64 -12.21
CA GLN A 917 -23.06 26.08 -12.47
C GLN A 917 -24.34 26.91 -12.26
N ILE A 918 -25.38 26.38 -11.59
CA ILE A 918 -26.60 27.17 -11.35
C ILE A 918 -27.01 27.09 -9.88
N THR A 919 -26.37 27.92 -9.04
CA THR A 919 -27.02 28.96 -8.21
C THR A 919 -26.00 29.61 -7.28
N ALA A 920 -25.31 30.62 -7.78
CA ALA A 920 -24.83 31.74 -6.97
C ALA A 920 -25.48 33.00 -7.55
N ALA A 921 -26.62 33.37 -6.99
CA ALA A 921 -27.17 34.71 -7.12
C ALA A 921 -27.71 35.12 -5.76
N VAL A 922 -27.26 36.29 -5.31
CA VAL A 922 -27.57 36.99 -4.06
C VAL A 922 -26.70 36.61 -2.86
N ALA A 923 -25.53 37.27 -2.80
CA ALA A 923 -24.92 37.65 -1.54
C ALA A 923 -25.73 38.81 -0.93
N THR A 924 -26.10 38.69 0.34
CA THR A 924 -26.08 39.82 1.27
C THR A 924 -25.75 39.32 2.66
N GLU A 925 -24.66 39.90 3.18
CA GLU A 925 -24.27 40.07 4.57
C GLU A 925 -23.69 38.90 5.38
N LYS A 926 -22.65 39.28 6.13
CA LYS A 926 -21.78 38.49 7.01
C LYS A 926 -22.53 37.84 8.18
N SER A 927 -22.10 36.64 8.58
CA SER A 927 -22.00 36.19 9.97
C SER A 927 -21.15 34.90 10.05
N SER A 928 -20.29 34.78 11.05
CA SER A 928 -19.39 33.64 11.30
C SER A 928 -20.07 32.47 12.06
N GLN A 929 -21.34 32.17 11.75
CA GLN A 929 -22.17 31.22 12.51
C GLN A 929 -23.03 30.28 11.63
N ASN A 930 -22.68 30.04 10.36
CA ASN A 930 -23.48 29.12 9.56
C ASN A 930 -23.39 27.67 10.07
N PRO A 931 -24.51 26.92 10.07
CA PRO A 931 -24.51 25.49 10.38
C PRO A 931 -23.70 24.73 9.33
N SER A 932 -22.89 23.74 9.73
CA SER A 932 -22.27 22.81 8.77
C SER A 932 -23.27 21.71 8.42
N LEU A 933 -23.38 21.34 7.14
CA LEU A 933 -24.29 20.29 6.67
C LEU A 933 -23.55 19.28 5.77
N ARG A 934 -23.66 17.99 6.09
CA ARG A 934 -23.19 16.87 5.26
C ARG A 934 -24.28 15.83 5.09
N VAL A 935 -24.30 15.17 3.94
CA VAL A 935 -25.30 14.16 3.57
C VAL A 935 -24.61 12.91 3.06
N PHE A 936 -24.94 11.74 3.59
CA PHE A 936 -24.30 10.47 3.22
C PHE A 936 -25.21 9.25 3.43
N PRO A 937 -24.87 8.06 2.89
CA PRO A 937 -23.94 7.88 1.78
C PRO A 937 -24.39 8.72 0.57
N ASN A 938 -23.43 9.21 -0.20
CA ASN A 938 -23.67 10.07 -1.36
C ASN A 938 -22.59 9.75 -2.40
N PRO A 939 -22.86 8.88 -3.38
CA PRO A 939 -24.19 8.45 -3.83
C PRO A 939 -24.95 7.53 -2.84
N ASN A 940 -26.27 7.57 -2.87
CA ASN A 940 -27.20 6.85 -1.98
C ASN A 940 -28.14 5.92 -2.78
N THR A 941 -28.63 4.83 -2.21
CA THR A 941 -29.65 3.96 -2.85
C THR A 941 -31.10 4.46 -2.68
N GLY A 942 -31.30 5.57 -1.97
CA GLY A 942 -32.58 6.24 -1.79
C GLY A 942 -33.36 5.82 -0.54
N ASN A 943 -32.83 4.87 0.24
CA ASN A 943 -33.55 4.24 1.37
C ASN A 943 -33.09 4.75 2.74
N GLN A 944 -31.80 5.03 2.90
CA GLN A 944 -31.21 5.44 4.18
C GLN A 944 -30.29 6.63 3.95
N ILE A 945 -30.81 7.83 4.18
CA ILE A 945 -30.09 9.09 3.97
C ILE A 945 -29.79 9.70 5.33
N TRP A 946 -28.52 9.81 5.64
CA TRP A 946 -28.01 10.43 6.85
C TRP A 946 -27.68 11.88 6.61
N VAL A 947 -28.08 12.72 7.57
CA VAL A 947 -27.74 14.12 7.61
C VAL A 947 -26.95 14.40 8.87
N GLU A 948 -25.76 14.94 8.68
CA GLU A 948 -24.88 15.41 9.75
C GLU A 948 -24.89 16.93 9.76
N LEU A 949 -25.10 17.47 10.95
CA LEU A 949 -25.15 18.89 11.24
C LEU A 949 -24.15 19.25 12.33
N GLY A 950 -23.50 20.39 12.18
CA GLY A 950 -22.60 20.97 13.17
C GLY A 950 -22.68 22.48 13.15
N ASN A 951 -21.91 23.14 14.02
CA ASN A 951 -21.94 24.60 14.21
C ASN A 951 -23.34 25.15 14.57
N LEU A 952 -24.14 24.36 15.29
CA LEU A 952 -25.43 24.81 15.83
C LEU A 952 -25.25 25.33 17.25
N THR A 953 -26.10 26.28 17.64
CA THR A 953 -26.26 26.65 19.05
C THR A 953 -27.04 25.56 19.79
N LYS A 954 -26.81 25.43 21.10
CA LYS A 954 -27.48 24.41 21.93
C LYS A 954 -29.01 24.57 21.84
N GLU A 955 -29.72 23.46 21.66
CA GLU A 955 -31.20 23.39 21.56
C GLU A 955 -31.83 24.21 20.42
N GLU A 956 -31.04 24.56 19.42
CA GLU A 956 -31.48 25.36 18.29
C GLU A 956 -32.55 24.64 17.45
N GLN A 957 -33.56 25.39 17.01
CA GLN A 957 -34.57 24.88 16.08
C GLN A 957 -33.98 24.73 14.68
N VAL A 958 -34.05 23.52 14.14
CA VAL A 958 -33.55 23.15 12.81
C VAL A 958 -34.72 22.76 11.92
N ALA A 959 -34.79 23.30 10.71
CA ALA A 959 -35.73 22.89 9.69
C ALA A 959 -35.00 22.39 8.45
N ILE A 960 -35.16 21.11 8.13
CA ILE A 960 -34.63 20.47 6.92
C ILE A 960 -35.71 20.38 5.86
N THR A 961 -35.38 20.72 4.62
CA THR A 961 -36.26 20.51 3.47
C THR A 961 -35.49 19.87 2.32
N LEU A 962 -36.05 18.79 1.76
CA LEU A 962 -35.55 18.11 0.57
C LEU A 962 -36.32 18.59 -0.67
N PHE A 963 -35.60 18.92 -1.72
CA PHE A 963 -36.15 19.41 -2.98
C PHE A 963 -35.68 18.59 -4.17
N GLU A 964 -36.54 18.48 -5.18
CA GLU A 964 -36.12 18.14 -6.54
C GLU A 964 -35.58 19.41 -7.23
N PRO A 965 -34.28 19.47 -7.57
CA PRO A 965 -33.61 20.70 -8.00
C PRO A 965 -34.09 21.23 -9.34
N VAL A 966 -34.61 20.36 -10.22
CA VAL A 966 -35.11 20.75 -11.54
C VAL A 966 -36.50 21.38 -11.48
N THR A 967 -37.37 20.90 -10.58
CA THR A 967 -38.78 21.36 -10.50
C THR A 967 -39.02 22.31 -9.32
N GLY A 968 -38.09 22.40 -8.38
CA GLY A 968 -38.25 23.12 -7.11
C GLY A 968 -39.27 22.47 -6.17
N ARG A 969 -39.79 21.28 -6.52
CA ARG A 969 -40.81 20.59 -5.74
C ARG A 969 -40.24 20.14 -4.40
N LYS A 970 -40.92 20.54 -3.31
CA LYS A 970 -40.64 20.07 -1.95
C LYS A 970 -41.11 18.62 -1.81
N LEU A 971 -40.18 17.72 -1.55
CA LEU A 971 -40.46 16.29 -1.39
C LEU A 971 -40.64 15.92 0.07
N PHE A 972 -39.88 16.57 0.95
CA PHE A 972 -39.87 16.26 2.37
C PHE A 972 -39.50 17.49 3.19
N ARG A 973 -40.09 17.63 4.38
CA ARG A 973 -39.72 18.64 5.37
C ARG A 973 -39.76 18.02 6.75
N TYR A 974 -38.74 18.31 7.55
CA TYR A 974 -38.62 17.84 8.92
C TYR A 974 -38.06 18.94 9.81
N SER A 975 -38.58 19.06 11.02
CA SER A 975 -38.14 20.05 11.98
C SER A 975 -37.89 19.38 13.32
N PHE A 976 -36.79 19.74 13.97
CA PHE A 976 -36.38 19.19 15.26
C PHE A 976 -35.50 20.21 16.01
N ARG A 977 -35.11 19.89 17.26
CA ARG A 977 -34.16 20.69 18.05
C ARG A 977 -32.80 20.01 18.08
N ALA A 978 -31.73 20.76 17.85
CA ALA A 978 -30.35 20.31 18.04
C ALA A 978 -30.12 19.84 19.49
N ASP A 979 -29.18 18.92 19.69
CA ASP A 979 -28.87 18.44 21.04
C ASP A 979 -28.05 19.47 21.85
N SER A 980 -27.71 19.11 23.09
CA SER A 980 -26.98 19.98 24.03
C SER A 980 -25.52 20.25 23.63
N SER A 981 -25.00 19.56 22.60
CA SER A 981 -23.63 19.69 22.08
C SER A 981 -23.52 20.61 20.86
N GLY A 982 -24.63 20.98 20.22
CA GLY A 982 -24.61 21.84 19.03
C GLY A 982 -24.21 21.13 17.73
N GLY A 983 -24.19 19.79 17.74
CA GLY A 983 -24.15 18.93 16.57
C GLY A 983 -25.36 17.99 16.56
N THR A 984 -25.67 17.38 15.42
CA THR A 984 -26.60 16.25 15.38
C THR A 984 -26.35 15.39 14.15
N SER A 985 -26.56 14.08 14.23
CA SER A 985 -26.58 13.19 13.08
C SER A 985 -27.80 12.30 13.18
N PHE A 986 -28.59 12.22 12.11
CA PHE A 986 -29.78 11.39 12.08
C PHE A 986 -30.17 10.99 10.66
N GLN A 987 -30.88 9.87 10.56
CA GLN A 987 -31.47 9.42 9.30
C GLN A 987 -32.73 10.24 9.00
N LEU A 988 -32.88 10.72 7.76
CA LEU A 988 -34.10 11.38 7.33
C LEU A 988 -35.28 10.39 7.38
N PRO A 989 -36.38 10.72 8.09
CA PRO A 989 -37.54 9.84 8.20
C PRO A 989 -38.42 9.92 6.95
N LEU A 990 -37.91 9.40 5.84
CA LEU A 990 -38.61 9.36 4.56
C LEU A 990 -39.73 8.32 4.59
N LYS A 991 -40.92 8.67 4.09
CA LYS A 991 -42.08 7.77 4.03
C LYS A 991 -41.97 6.70 2.93
N GLN A 992 -41.08 6.91 1.98
CA GLN A 992 -40.82 6.04 0.83
C GLN A 992 -39.42 6.34 0.29
N ALA A 993 -38.82 5.35 -0.38
CA ALA A 993 -37.54 5.48 -1.05
C ALA A 993 -37.55 6.63 -2.08
N LEU A 994 -36.45 7.38 -2.16
CA LEU A 994 -36.25 8.33 -3.25
C LEU A 994 -35.95 7.60 -4.54
N LYS A 995 -36.43 8.13 -5.66
CA LYS A 995 -36.10 7.60 -6.98
C LYS A 995 -34.66 8.00 -7.33
N PRO A 996 -34.00 7.28 -8.25
CA PRO A 996 -32.70 7.72 -8.77
C PRO A 996 -32.76 9.14 -9.32
N GLY A 997 -31.82 10.00 -8.93
CA GLY A 997 -31.80 11.41 -9.27
C GLY A 997 -30.96 12.27 -8.33
N LEU A 998 -30.73 13.52 -8.72
CA LEU A 998 -30.07 14.52 -7.86
C LEU A 998 -31.11 15.27 -7.03
N TYR A 999 -30.84 15.46 -5.75
CA TYR A 999 -31.68 16.16 -4.80
C TYR A 999 -30.89 17.26 -4.07
N LEU A 1000 -31.60 18.29 -3.60
CA LEU A 1000 -31.02 19.34 -2.76
C LEU A 1000 -31.61 19.27 -1.36
N ILE A 1001 -30.73 19.24 -0.36
CA ILE A 1001 -31.08 19.35 1.05
C ILE A 1001 -30.77 20.76 1.51
N ASN A 1002 -31.76 21.42 2.08
CA ASN A 1002 -31.63 22.73 2.71
C ASN A 1002 -31.84 22.58 4.21
N VAL A 1003 -30.96 23.20 4.99
CA VAL A 1003 -31.10 23.32 6.44
C VAL A 1003 -31.22 24.79 6.77
N VAL A 1004 -32.29 25.13 7.49
CA VAL A 1004 -32.55 26.48 7.97
C VAL A 1004 -32.61 26.46 9.48
N THR A 1005 -31.78 27.29 10.11
CA THR A 1005 -31.69 27.44 11.55
C THR A 1005 -31.64 28.94 11.92
N LYS A 1006 -31.52 29.27 13.21
CA LYS A 1006 -31.32 30.65 13.69
C LYS A 1006 -29.90 31.15 13.38
N SER A 1007 -28.92 30.26 13.44
CA SER A 1007 -27.49 30.48 13.22
C SER A 1007 -27.16 30.65 11.74
N GLY A 1008 -27.96 30.06 10.83
CA GLY A 1008 -27.85 30.34 9.41
C GLY A 1008 -28.65 29.40 8.51
N LYS A 1009 -28.28 29.38 7.23
CA LYS A 1009 -28.81 28.42 6.25
C LYS A 1009 -27.66 27.75 5.53
N GLU A 1010 -27.78 26.45 5.32
CA GLU A 1010 -26.78 25.65 4.62
C GLU A 1010 -27.45 24.66 3.64
N TYR A 1011 -26.73 24.29 2.58
CA TYR A 1011 -27.24 23.41 1.53
C TYR A 1011 -26.27 22.28 1.22
N ALA A 1012 -26.81 21.10 0.92
CA ALA A 1012 -26.02 19.97 0.45
C ALA A 1012 -26.72 19.23 -0.68
N LYS A 1013 -25.92 18.67 -1.59
CA LYS A 1013 -26.40 17.85 -2.70
C LYS A 1013 -26.48 16.39 -2.26
N LEU A 1014 -27.50 15.67 -2.73
CA LEU A 1014 -27.68 14.24 -2.54
C LEU A 1014 -27.91 13.58 -3.90
N LEU A 1015 -27.03 12.67 -4.31
CA LEU A 1015 -27.19 11.84 -5.49
C LEU A 1015 -27.78 10.49 -5.09
N VAL A 1016 -28.93 10.13 -5.65
CA VAL A 1016 -29.56 8.81 -5.49
C VAL A 1016 -29.32 7.98 -6.75
N THR A 1017 -28.74 6.80 -6.62
CA THR A 1017 -28.44 5.84 -7.69
C THR A 1017 -29.34 4.61 -7.56
N GLN A 1018 -29.44 3.82 -8.64
CA GLN A 1018 -30.19 2.55 -8.63
C GLN A 1018 -29.58 1.52 -7.70
#